data_AF-A0A1G2ZDD3-F1
#
_entry.id   AF-A0A1G2ZDD3-F1
#
_cell.length_a   1.000
_cell.length_b   1.000
_cell.length_c   1.000
_cell.angle_alpha   90.00
_cell.angle_beta   90.00
_cell.angle_gamma   90.00
#
_symmetry.space_group_name_H-M   'P 1'
#
loop_
_entity.id
_entity.type
_entity.pdbx_description
1 polymer ?
#
loop_
_entity_poly.entity_id
_entity_poly.type
_entity_poly.pdbx_seq_one_letter_code
_entity_poly.pdbx_strand_id
1 'polypeptide(L)'
;MIVHYEWPPTTKTYRHDVVYGASQIGVGQIGAGVTSIVVQGDQGNDTVEIRGTAADESVTMDPLNGSLLDEASGFSMSWTGVENVTVHGGGGKDMAELYDSPGDDQLVTAYKNGYARLSGSDYANTLTGFATVRASAENDGNDTAKMYDSPGDDTFLGLSYRSELSDGWYDKETGLLMDNSYLFRTESFDATHVYATQGGRDFAKLYDSAGNDTFSATPEQAVLSGDGFLNRVKFFEVVRALASHGGTDNAILHGSAGDDVFEAYGVEGILKDPEGSFISWAKYFDTVEGVAGAGGYDVARLVGSAGDDTFVGTLAKGTLSGGGFTNVATSFRNVYVRGGSGGNDTAKVYDSPGDDQFIVHQDETTPNWKLTDGMRFVEGIFFDATTAFGAAGGEDTVELYGSEGDDHLAAVGHECTFSGDGFWYRAKYFENVNAFGDGGVLGEGGKAGDGGNDTARLSGTSSYDNLTVQPMASPYDLLSTQLESSAGGYHYTVQDFEVVEVDDAKGANGAMLHDTSGDDTVEMNLETDQVILETEAGQQVVVVTSFKNVEVQADYGGEDTAILYGSAGNDTFNGTPKDATFTNPNGYWKTAVYFERVEVYAGPEGSTESGNDVATLSDVFLHQSSEYNAKVFLQQNAVETLVDGSIETVAVTEMYGSTPRMEDASQEEDWSVLFNESFDIRLAGFDEVYAEATRNEENESENDVATLYDSAHDDLLEAADDWAKLSYLDLDLDSFCRVSGFNPVTVYGTIGVNQKDVDEDPPLAYDLFVNGVWEDVV
;
A
#
# COMPACT_ATOMS: atom_id res chain seq x y z
N MET A 1 3.17 -86.65 11.79
CA MET A 1 3.27 -87.36 10.48
C MET A 1 3.52 -86.30 9.41
N ILE A 2 4.43 -86.57 8.46
CA ILE A 2 4.73 -85.64 7.34
C ILE A 2 4.06 -86.21 6.09
N VAL A 3 3.32 -85.36 5.36
CA VAL A 3 2.66 -85.74 4.09
C VAL A 3 3.30 -84.95 2.96
N HIS A 4 3.76 -85.65 1.92
CA HIS A 4 4.34 -85.08 0.72
C HIS A 4 3.35 -85.21 -0.44
N TYR A 5 3.07 -84.09 -1.12
CA TYR A 5 2.35 -84.05 -2.39
C TYR A 5 3.31 -83.61 -3.50
N GLU A 6 3.56 -84.49 -4.46
CA GLU A 6 4.34 -84.21 -5.68
C GLU A 6 3.43 -84.33 -6.90
N TRP A 7 3.38 -83.30 -7.75
CA TRP A 7 2.65 -83.36 -9.02
C TRP A 7 3.55 -83.82 -10.17
N PRO A 8 3.02 -84.57 -11.16
CA PRO A 8 3.83 -85.00 -12.29
C PRO A 8 4.23 -83.80 -13.18
N PRO A 9 5.49 -83.72 -13.66
CA PRO A 9 5.95 -82.64 -14.52
C PRO A 9 5.24 -82.71 -15.88
N THR A 10 4.19 -81.91 -16.03
CA THR A 10 3.30 -81.89 -17.20
C THR A 10 2.77 -80.48 -17.41
N THR A 11 2.38 -80.10 -18.62
CA THR A 11 1.79 -78.77 -18.89
C THR A 11 0.35 -78.61 -18.37
N LYS A 12 -0.07 -79.39 -17.36
CA LYS A 12 -1.44 -79.41 -16.83
C LYS A 12 -1.48 -78.65 -15.50
N THR A 13 -2.56 -77.90 -15.28
CA THR A 13 -2.85 -77.23 -14.01
C THR A 13 -3.32 -78.23 -12.95
N TYR A 14 -2.72 -78.18 -11.75
CA TYR A 14 -3.16 -78.95 -10.59
C TYR A 14 -3.71 -78.03 -9.48
N ARG A 15 -4.67 -78.54 -8.71
CA ARG A 15 -5.28 -77.86 -7.56
C ARG A 15 -5.22 -78.74 -6.32
N HIS A 16 -4.78 -78.19 -5.19
CA HIS A 16 -4.91 -78.83 -3.87
C HIS A 16 -5.65 -77.93 -2.90
N ASP A 17 -6.63 -78.49 -2.18
CA ASP A 17 -7.35 -77.81 -1.10
C ASP A 17 -6.92 -78.44 0.24
N VAL A 18 -6.35 -77.64 1.16
CA VAL A 18 -5.83 -78.08 2.46
C VAL A 18 -6.62 -77.47 3.60
N VAL A 19 -7.15 -78.32 4.49
CA VAL A 19 -7.82 -77.91 5.74
C VAL A 19 -7.27 -78.71 6.91
N TYR A 20 -6.78 -78.02 7.95
CA TYR A 20 -6.25 -78.63 9.17
C TYR A 20 -7.02 -78.15 10.42
N GLY A 21 -7.02 -78.94 11.50
CA GLY A 21 -7.71 -78.59 12.75
C GLY A 21 -9.24 -78.88 12.83
N ALA A 22 -9.88 -79.40 11.78
CA ALA A 22 -11.32 -79.70 11.78
C ALA A 22 -11.68 -81.03 12.50
N SER A 23 -12.83 -81.06 13.18
CA SER A 23 -13.32 -82.22 13.97
C SER A 23 -14.19 -83.23 13.21
N GLN A 24 -14.51 -83.02 11.91
CA GLN A 24 -15.24 -83.98 11.08
C GLN A 24 -14.74 -84.02 9.62
N ILE A 25 -14.44 -85.25 9.16
CA ILE A 25 -13.69 -85.60 7.93
C ILE A 25 -14.55 -85.46 6.66
N GLY A 26 -14.11 -84.59 5.75
CA GLY A 26 -14.51 -84.52 4.33
C GLY A 26 -13.29 -84.61 3.40
N VAL A 27 -13.51 -84.74 2.08
CA VAL A 27 -12.45 -84.82 1.05
C VAL A 27 -11.56 -83.57 1.13
N GLY A 28 -10.23 -83.73 1.22
CA GLY A 28 -9.26 -82.62 1.38
C GLY A 28 -8.85 -82.30 2.82
N GLN A 29 -9.35 -83.05 3.82
CA GLN A 29 -8.95 -82.85 5.21
C GLN A 29 -7.78 -83.72 5.63
N ILE A 30 -6.85 -83.12 6.38
CA ILE A 30 -5.67 -83.80 6.91
C ILE A 30 -6.06 -84.71 8.08
N GLY A 31 -5.59 -85.96 8.07
CA GLY A 31 -5.84 -86.92 9.15
C GLY A 31 -5.26 -86.50 10.50
N ALA A 32 -5.94 -86.87 11.60
CA ALA A 32 -5.48 -86.61 12.95
C ALA A 32 -4.04 -87.16 13.17
N GLY A 33 -3.09 -86.28 13.54
CA GLY A 33 -1.68 -86.61 13.80
C GLY A 33 -0.68 -86.20 12.70
N VAL A 34 -1.13 -85.58 11.61
CA VAL A 34 -0.24 -84.87 10.68
C VAL A 34 0.18 -83.55 11.30
N THR A 35 1.48 -83.29 11.25
CA THR A 35 2.13 -82.12 11.88
C THR A 35 2.87 -81.28 10.84
N SER A 36 3.04 -81.79 9.62
CA SER A 36 3.69 -81.08 8.53
C SER A 36 3.16 -81.54 7.17
N ILE A 37 2.95 -80.58 6.26
CA ILE A 37 2.67 -80.82 4.83
C ILE A 37 3.76 -80.17 3.97
N VAL A 38 4.20 -80.87 2.93
CA VAL A 38 5.06 -80.34 1.87
C VAL A 38 4.37 -80.52 0.52
N VAL A 39 4.22 -79.44 -0.23
CA VAL A 39 3.68 -79.42 -1.59
C VAL A 39 4.78 -79.06 -2.59
N GLN A 40 4.83 -79.76 -3.73
CA GLN A 40 5.75 -79.47 -4.84
C GLN A 40 4.92 -79.32 -6.12
N GLY A 41 4.99 -78.12 -6.71
CA GLY A 41 4.20 -77.75 -7.88
C GLY A 41 4.76 -78.24 -9.22
N ASP A 42 6.09 -78.36 -9.32
CA ASP A 42 6.83 -78.71 -10.55
C ASP A 42 6.59 -77.74 -11.72
N GLN A 43 6.29 -78.22 -12.94
CA GLN A 43 6.00 -77.37 -14.10
C GLN A 43 4.49 -77.24 -14.25
N GLY A 44 4.01 -76.05 -14.57
CA GLY A 44 2.59 -75.86 -14.79
C GLY A 44 2.17 -74.44 -14.47
N ASN A 45 0.87 -74.28 -14.27
CA ASN A 45 0.31 -73.14 -13.56
C ASN A 45 -0.53 -73.77 -12.46
N ASP A 46 0.00 -73.77 -11.26
CA ASP A 46 -0.43 -74.60 -10.16
C ASP A 46 -1.13 -73.79 -9.07
N THR A 47 -1.99 -74.46 -8.29
CA THR A 47 -2.85 -73.79 -7.31
C THR A 47 -2.92 -74.53 -5.98
N VAL A 48 -2.75 -73.80 -4.89
CA VAL A 48 -2.92 -74.28 -3.52
C VAL A 48 -3.88 -73.35 -2.75
N GLU A 49 -4.90 -73.92 -2.13
CA GLU A 49 -5.82 -73.22 -1.22
C GLU A 49 -5.69 -73.79 0.19
N ILE A 50 -5.42 -72.92 1.17
CA ILE A 50 -5.14 -73.28 2.56
C ILE A 50 -6.17 -72.62 3.46
N ARG A 51 -6.72 -73.38 4.41
CA ARG A 51 -7.63 -72.88 5.46
C ARG A 51 -6.99 -73.14 6.82
N GLY A 52 -6.59 -72.06 7.48
CA GLY A 52 -6.06 -71.99 8.84
C GLY A 52 -7.12 -72.17 9.92
N THR A 53 -6.78 -71.81 11.14
CA THR A 53 -7.56 -72.13 12.34
C THR A 53 -7.99 -70.88 13.10
N ALA A 54 -8.44 -71.05 14.35
CA ALA A 54 -8.74 -69.91 15.22
C ALA A 54 -7.52 -69.44 16.04
N ALA A 55 -6.37 -70.10 15.88
CA ALA A 55 -5.10 -69.72 16.48
C ALA A 55 -4.38 -68.66 15.63
N ASP A 56 -3.30 -68.11 16.16
CA ASP A 56 -2.47 -67.16 15.42
C ASP A 56 -1.54 -67.92 14.46
N GLU A 57 -1.60 -67.59 13.18
CA GLU A 57 -0.79 -68.18 12.13
C GLU A 57 0.16 -67.18 11.48
N SER A 58 1.37 -67.66 11.15
CA SER A 58 2.39 -66.91 10.43
C SER A 58 2.60 -67.51 9.06
N VAL A 59 2.56 -66.67 8.02
CA VAL A 59 2.75 -67.08 6.62
C VAL A 59 3.86 -66.27 5.98
N THR A 60 4.71 -66.94 5.20
CA THR A 60 5.72 -66.30 4.36
C THR A 60 5.53 -66.78 2.93
N MET A 61 5.44 -65.87 1.96
CA MET A 61 5.26 -66.21 0.54
C MET A 61 6.14 -65.36 -0.35
N ASP A 62 6.89 -66.02 -1.22
CA ASP A 62 7.53 -65.41 -2.39
C ASP A 62 6.76 -65.85 -3.66
N PRO A 63 7.15 -65.44 -4.87
CA PRO A 63 6.36 -65.71 -6.07
C PRO A 63 6.01 -67.18 -6.35
N LEU A 64 6.86 -68.12 -5.93
CA LEU A 64 6.68 -69.54 -6.23
C LEU A 64 6.73 -70.44 -5.00
N ASN A 65 7.13 -69.92 -3.84
CA ASN A 65 7.37 -70.71 -2.65
C ASN A 65 6.75 -70.03 -1.44
N GLY A 66 6.58 -70.81 -0.37
CA GLY A 66 6.14 -70.26 0.88
C GLY A 66 5.97 -71.30 1.97
N SER A 67 5.63 -70.79 3.15
CA SER A 67 5.39 -71.59 4.33
C SER A 67 4.31 -70.98 5.22
N LEU A 68 3.59 -71.85 5.92
CA LEU A 68 2.67 -71.50 7.00
C LEU A 68 3.11 -72.21 8.28
N LEU A 69 3.01 -71.50 9.40
CA LEU A 69 3.23 -72.02 10.76
C LEU A 69 2.04 -71.63 11.66
N ASP A 70 1.40 -72.64 12.25
CA ASP A 70 0.52 -72.47 13.41
C ASP A 70 1.36 -72.79 14.65
N GLU A 71 1.75 -71.76 15.40
CA GLU A 71 2.62 -71.91 16.58
C GLU A 71 1.92 -72.66 17.71
N ALA A 72 0.60 -72.55 17.84
CA ALA A 72 -0.16 -73.13 18.93
C ALA A 72 -0.27 -74.65 18.79
N SER A 73 -0.51 -75.15 17.57
CA SER A 73 -0.58 -76.59 17.30
C SER A 73 0.77 -77.19 16.92
N GLY A 74 1.75 -76.37 16.53
CA GLY A 74 3.02 -76.79 15.94
C GLY A 74 2.86 -77.36 14.53
N PHE A 75 1.72 -77.11 13.88
CA PHE A 75 1.48 -77.49 12.50
C PHE A 75 2.28 -76.58 11.56
N SER A 76 2.90 -77.18 10.53
CA SER A 76 3.62 -76.45 9.50
C SER A 76 3.21 -76.91 8.11
N MET A 77 3.29 -76.00 7.15
CA MET A 77 3.13 -76.33 5.73
C MET A 77 4.18 -75.58 4.92
N SER A 78 4.71 -76.20 3.87
CA SER A 78 5.50 -75.51 2.86
C SER A 78 5.10 -75.92 1.45
N TRP A 79 5.33 -75.02 0.50
CA TRP A 79 5.14 -75.26 -0.92
C TRP A 79 6.30 -74.68 -1.74
N THR A 80 6.53 -75.26 -2.91
CA THR A 80 7.60 -74.88 -3.83
C THR A 80 7.08 -75.02 -5.26
N GLY A 81 7.38 -74.05 -6.12
CA GLY A 81 6.94 -74.04 -7.53
C GLY A 81 5.43 -73.93 -7.72
N VAL A 82 4.72 -73.16 -6.90
CA VAL A 82 3.26 -72.97 -7.00
C VAL A 82 2.94 -71.52 -7.30
N GLU A 83 2.31 -71.25 -8.44
CA GLU A 83 2.04 -69.89 -8.92
C GLU A 83 0.83 -69.23 -8.26
N ASN A 84 -0.19 -69.98 -7.83
CA ASN A 84 -1.41 -69.42 -7.26
C ASN A 84 -1.65 -69.97 -5.86
N VAL A 85 -1.47 -69.13 -4.85
CA VAL A 85 -1.64 -69.53 -3.45
C VAL A 85 -2.74 -68.68 -2.82
N THR A 86 -3.69 -69.32 -2.15
CA THR A 86 -4.71 -68.65 -1.34
C THR A 86 -4.64 -69.17 0.09
N VAL A 87 -4.50 -68.29 1.09
CA VAL A 87 -4.53 -68.65 2.50
C VAL A 87 -5.66 -67.92 3.21
N HIS A 88 -6.51 -68.68 3.89
CA HIS A 88 -7.57 -68.17 4.76
C HIS A 88 -7.15 -68.37 6.21
N GLY A 89 -6.96 -67.30 6.98
CA GLY A 89 -6.55 -67.32 8.39
C GLY A 89 -7.47 -68.17 9.26
N GLY A 90 -8.78 -67.86 9.28
CA GLY A 90 -9.78 -68.67 10.00
C GLY A 90 -10.07 -68.21 11.43
N GLY A 91 -9.35 -67.19 11.91
CA GLY A 91 -9.46 -66.57 13.23
C GLY A 91 -8.10 -66.02 13.66
N GLY A 92 -7.85 -65.82 14.96
CA GLY A 92 -6.52 -65.40 15.43
C GLY A 92 -6.08 -63.98 15.02
N LYS A 93 -4.86 -63.63 15.41
CA LYS A 93 -4.09 -62.45 14.97
C LYS A 93 -3.02 -62.90 13.98
N ASP A 94 -3.45 -63.30 12.79
CA ASP A 94 -2.53 -63.86 11.80
C ASP A 94 -1.64 -62.80 11.17
N MET A 95 -0.41 -63.19 10.83
CA MET A 95 0.61 -62.36 10.23
C MET A 95 1.11 -62.98 8.92
N ALA A 96 1.33 -62.15 7.90
CA ALA A 96 1.97 -62.57 6.66
C ALA A 96 3.12 -61.67 6.22
N GLU A 97 4.15 -62.29 5.66
CA GLU A 97 5.25 -61.67 4.92
C GLU A 97 5.16 -62.08 3.45
N LEU A 98 5.15 -61.12 2.54
CA LEU A 98 5.04 -61.29 1.10
C LEU A 98 6.24 -60.67 0.40
N TYR A 99 6.79 -61.36 -0.60
CA TYR A 99 7.91 -60.87 -1.41
C TYR A 99 7.51 -60.81 -2.90
N ASP A 100 7.98 -59.76 -3.56
CA ASP A 100 7.82 -59.48 -4.99
C ASP A 100 8.60 -60.46 -5.88
N SER A 101 8.39 -60.32 -7.17
CA SER A 101 9.19 -60.88 -8.25
C SER A 101 10.13 -59.83 -8.84
N PRO A 102 11.07 -60.21 -9.72
CA PRO A 102 11.95 -59.23 -10.38
C PRO A 102 11.31 -58.33 -11.45
N GLY A 103 9.99 -58.20 -11.49
CA GLY A 103 9.29 -57.38 -12.47
C GLY A 103 8.02 -56.81 -11.86
N ASP A 104 7.39 -55.87 -12.53
CA ASP A 104 6.30 -55.06 -11.97
C ASP A 104 5.21 -55.86 -11.25
N ASP A 105 5.14 -55.66 -9.93
CA ASP A 105 4.21 -56.30 -9.03
C ASP A 105 3.14 -55.33 -8.51
N GLN A 106 2.01 -55.92 -8.10
CA GLN A 106 0.87 -55.20 -7.57
C GLN A 106 0.43 -55.83 -6.25
N LEU A 107 0.48 -55.05 -5.18
CA LEU A 107 -0.16 -55.35 -3.92
C LEU A 107 -1.54 -54.67 -3.84
N VAL A 108 -2.57 -55.41 -3.45
CA VAL A 108 -3.88 -54.86 -3.11
C VAL A 108 -4.28 -55.37 -1.74
N THR A 109 -4.60 -54.48 -0.81
CA THR A 109 -4.96 -54.83 0.57
C THR A 109 -6.26 -54.16 1.00
N ALA A 110 -7.12 -54.83 1.76
CA ALA A 110 -8.37 -54.23 2.24
C ALA A 110 -8.78 -54.79 3.61
N TYR A 111 -9.34 -53.93 4.46
CA TYR A 111 -9.85 -54.31 5.78
C TYR A 111 -10.90 -55.41 5.70
N LYS A 112 -11.79 -55.31 4.71
CA LYS A 112 -12.88 -56.27 4.52
C LYS A 112 -12.33 -57.69 4.36
N ASN A 113 -12.56 -58.51 5.40
CA ASN A 113 -12.06 -59.87 5.54
C ASN A 113 -10.53 -59.99 5.64
N GLY A 114 -9.79 -58.97 6.08
CA GLY A 114 -8.32 -59.00 6.20
C GLY A 114 -7.65 -59.46 4.90
N TYR A 115 -8.08 -58.86 3.78
CA TYR A 115 -7.69 -59.29 2.44
C TYR A 115 -6.35 -58.66 2.06
N ALA A 116 -5.45 -59.46 1.51
CA ALA A 116 -4.27 -58.97 0.81
C ALA A 116 -3.97 -59.84 -0.39
N ARG A 117 -3.47 -59.22 -1.46
CA ARG A 117 -3.11 -59.91 -2.68
C ARG A 117 -1.88 -59.29 -3.30
N LEU A 118 -0.79 -60.03 -3.39
CA LEU A 118 0.41 -59.67 -4.15
C LEU A 118 0.45 -60.50 -5.46
N SER A 119 0.75 -59.85 -6.57
CA SER A 119 0.84 -60.50 -7.89
C SER A 119 1.73 -59.76 -8.86
N GLY A 120 2.42 -60.55 -9.66
CA GLY A 120 3.09 -60.12 -10.88
C GLY A 120 2.48 -60.75 -12.12
N SER A 121 3.28 -60.84 -13.18
CA SER A 121 2.86 -61.37 -14.48
C SER A 121 2.37 -62.83 -14.43
N ASP A 122 3.04 -63.67 -13.63
CA ASP A 122 2.87 -65.13 -13.67
C ASP A 122 2.55 -65.75 -12.29
N TYR A 123 2.29 -64.95 -11.24
CA TYR A 123 1.97 -65.48 -9.92
C TYR A 123 0.92 -64.67 -9.15
N ALA A 124 0.34 -65.30 -8.13
CA ALA A 124 -0.74 -64.76 -7.34
C ALA A 124 -0.76 -65.31 -5.91
N ASN A 125 -0.34 -64.49 -4.96
CA ASN A 125 -0.39 -64.78 -3.53
C ASN A 125 -1.56 -64.02 -2.89
N THR A 126 -2.57 -64.73 -2.39
CA THR A 126 -3.81 -64.17 -1.84
C THR A 126 -4.01 -64.60 -0.39
N LEU A 127 -4.39 -63.65 0.45
CA LEU A 127 -4.63 -63.80 1.87
C LEU A 127 -6.02 -63.29 2.24
N THR A 128 -6.67 -63.93 3.19
CA THR A 128 -7.87 -63.42 3.87
C THR A 128 -7.81 -63.77 5.34
N GLY A 129 -8.28 -62.90 6.21
CA GLY A 129 -8.33 -63.09 7.66
C GLY A 129 -7.04 -62.67 8.37
N PHE A 130 -6.10 -62.02 7.68
CA PHE A 130 -4.82 -61.62 8.25
C PHE A 130 -4.91 -60.24 8.88
N ALA A 131 -4.50 -60.14 10.15
CA ALA A 131 -4.48 -58.88 10.90
C ALA A 131 -3.25 -58.04 10.52
N THR A 132 -2.11 -58.69 10.22
CA THR A 132 -0.88 -58.01 9.81
C THR A 132 -0.39 -58.56 8.48
N VAL A 133 -0.14 -57.68 7.51
CA VAL A 133 0.51 -58.04 6.24
C VAL A 133 1.67 -57.10 5.99
N ARG A 134 2.85 -57.67 5.74
CA ARG A 134 4.06 -56.98 5.33
C ARG A 134 4.44 -57.46 3.94
N ALA A 135 4.63 -56.53 3.01
CA ALA A 135 5.06 -56.84 1.65
C ALA A 135 6.34 -56.08 1.32
N SER A 136 7.32 -56.76 0.72
CA SER A 136 8.59 -56.15 0.31
C SER A 136 8.77 -56.25 -1.21
N ALA A 137 9.16 -55.13 -1.82
CA ALA A 137 9.54 -55.02 -3.23
C ALA A 137 11.08 -54.95 -3.32
N GLU A 138 11.75 -56.10 -3.32
CA GLU A 138 13.21 -56.21 -3.18
C GLU A 138 13.94 -56.56 -4.49
N ASN A 139 13.23 -56.85 -5.59
CA ASN A 139 13.79 -57.59 -6.72
C ASN A 139 13.94 -56.82 -8.04
N ASP A 140 13.97 -55.49 -8.04
CA ASP A 140 13.78 -54.63 -9.23
C ASP A 140 12.37 -54.79 -9.83
N GLY A 141 11.85 -53.74 -10.45
CA GLY A 141 10.46 -53.68 -10.90
C GLY A 141 9.93 -52.27 -10.76
N ASN A 142 8.74 -52.01 -11.29
CA ASN A 142 7.96 -50.82 -10.93
C ASN A 142 6.72 -51.26 -10.15
N ASP A 143 6.86 -51.36 -8.84
CA ASP A 143 5.93 -52.03 -7.95
C ASP A 143 4.92 -51.05 -7.37
N THR A 144 3.64 -51.45 -7.35
CA THR A 144 2.57 -50.60 -6.82
C THR A 144 1.77 -51.27 -5.71
N ALA A 145 1.53 -50.55 -4.63
CA ALA A 145 0.62 -50.94 -3.57
C ALA A 145 -0.69 -50.14 -3.61
N LYS A 146 -1.82 -50.81 -3.39
CA LYS A 146 -3.14 -50.20 -3.17
C LYS A 146 -3.68 -50.67 -1.82
N MET A 147 -3.79 -49.75 -0.88
CA MET A 147 -4.27 -50.04 0.48
C MET A 147 -5.60 -49.35 0.74
N TYR A 148 -6.52 -50.04 1.41
CA TYR A 148 -7.84 -49.51 1.78
C TYR A 148 -8.01 -49.53 3.30
N ASP A 149 -8.61 -48.49 3.85
CA ASP A 149 -8.91 -48.26 5.26
C ASP A 149 -9.89 -49.28 5.88
N SER A 150 -10.05 -49.14 7.20
CA SER A 150 -11.09 -49.77 8.01
C SER A 150 -12.28 -48.80 8.21
N PRO A 151 -13.42 -49.24 8.78
CA PRO A 151 -14.51 -48.31 9.12
C PRO A 151 -14.23 -47.35 10.29
N GLY A 152 -13.09 -47.48 10.97
CA GLY A 152 -12.67 -46.65 12.11
C GLY A 152 -11.74 -45.53 11.67
N ASP A 153 -11.20 -44.78 12.63
CA ASP A 153 -10.18 -43.77 12.33
C ASP A 153 -8.85 -44.47 12.02
N ASP A 154 -8.38 -44.37 10.78
CA ASP A 154 -7.15 -44.97 10.31
C ASP A 154 -5.99 -43.95 10.23
N THR A 155 -4.78 -44.45 10.43
CA THR A 155 -3.54 -43.69 10.26
C THR A 155 -2.70 -44.27 9.14
N PHE A 156 -2.26 -43.43 8.21
CA PHE A 156 -1.25 -43.73 7.21
C PHE A 156 0.06 -43.02 7.49
N LEU A 157 1.17 -43.75 7.43
CA LEU A 157 2.54 -43.25 7.47
C LEU A 157 3.25 -43.61 6.16
N GLY A 158 3.56 -42.61 5.32
CA GLY A 158 4.28 -42.79 4.07
C GLY A 158 5.69 -42.20 4.14
N LEU A 159 6.71 -43.05 4.09
CA LEU A 159 8.11 -42.68 3.86
C LEU A 159 8.50 -43.04 2.42
N SER A 160 9.66 -42.56 1.97
CA SER A 160 10.21 -42.87 0.64
C SER A 160 10.51 -44.36 0.41
N TYR A 161 10.81 -45.11 1.47
CA TYR A 161 11.19 -46.53 1.38
C TYR A 161 10.21 -47.47 2.10
N ARG A 162 9.18 -46.92 2.78
CA ARG A 162 8.24 -47.70 3.59
C ARG A 162 6.92 -46.98 3.75
N SER A 163 5.82 -47.70 3.59
CA SER A 163 4.48 -47.16 3.85
C SER A 163 3.72 -48.08 4.81
N GLU A 164 2.87 -47.49 5.67
CA GLU A 164 2.15 -48.22 6.71
C GLU A 164 0.74 -47.65 6.90
N LEU A 165 -0.28 -48.49 6.77
CA LEU A 165 -1.70 -48.18 7.05
C LEU A 165 -2.17 -49.03 8.23
N SER A 166 -2.81 -48.42 9.22
CA SER A 166 -3.34 -49.13 10.39
C SER A 166 -4.52 -48.42 11.04
N ASP A 167 -5.35 -49.20 11.74
CA ASP A 167 -6.50 -48.74 12.54
C ASP A 167 -6.13 -48.35 13.99
N GLY A 168 -4.85 -48.42 14.34
CA GLY A 168 -4.35 -48.10 15.67
C GLY A 168 -3.88 -46.65 15.81
N TRP A 169 -3.81 -46.20 17.06
CA TRP A 169 -3.39 -44.83 17.37
C TRP A 169 -1.87 -44.69 17.30
N TYR A 170 -1.39 -43.65 16.58
CA TYR A 170 0.03 -43.28 16.56
C TYR A 170 0.42 -42.56 17.85
N ASP A 171 1.19 -43.23 18.71
CA ASP A 171 1.74 -42.64 19.91
C ASP A 171 3.00 -41.81 19.59
N LYS A 172 2.89 -40.49 19.78
CA LYS A 172 3.96 -39.53 19.51
C LYS A 172 5.13 -39.61 20.50
N GLU A 173 4.93 -40.12 21.72
CA GLU A 173 6.00 -40.25 22.72
C GLU A 173 6.86 -41.48 22.49
N THR A 174 6.24 -42.58 22.07
CA THR A 174 6.95 -43.85 21.81
C THR A 174 7.34 -44.03 20.35
N GLY A 175 6.72 -43.31 19.41
CA GLY A 175 6.92 -43.49 17.97
C GLY A 175 6.37 -44.82 17.44
N LEU A 176 5.48 -45.47 18.20
CA LEU A 176 4.89 -46.76 17.88
C LEU A 176 3.39 -46.60 17.62
N LEU A 177 2.88 -47.40 16.69
CA LEU A 177 1.44 -47.61 16.53
C LEU A 177 0.96 -48.60 17.59
N MET A 178 -0.09 -48.23 18.31
CA MET A 178 -0.62 -48.98 19.45
C MET A 178 -2.05 -49.44 19.19
N ASP A 179 -2.37 -50.65 19.69
CA ASP A 179 -3.71 -51.27 19.62
C ASP A 179 -4.22 -51.55 18.19
N ASN A 180 -3.31 -51.90 17.28
CA ASN A 180 -3.67 -52.23 15.90
C ASN A 180 -4.37 -53.59 15.85
N SER A 181 -5.65 -53.60 15.48
CA SER A 181 -6.32 -54.84 15.05
C SER A 181 -5.97 -55.18 13.61
N TYR A 182 -5.44 -54.19 12.88
CA TYR A 182 -5.18 -54.22 11.47
C TYR A 182 -3.94 -53.39 11.10
N LEU A 183 -3.03 -53.97 10.32
CA LEU A 183 -1.77 -53.35 9.89
C LEU A 183 -1.34 -53.84 8.51
N PHE A 184 -1.19 -52.92 7.57
CA PHE A 184 -0.57 -53.16 6.27
C PHE A 184 0.69 -52.33 6.10
N ARG A 185 1.79 -53.01 5.80
CA ARG A 185 3.09 -52.37 5.59
C ARG A 185 3.67 -52.80 4.25
N THR A 186 4.20 -51.83 3.53
CA THR A 186 5.01 -52.05 2.33
C THR A 186 6.42 -51.53 2.52
N GLU A 187 7.39 -52.22 1.94
CA GLU A 187 8.79 -51.82 1.89
C GLU A 187 9.25 -51.75 0.44
N SER A 188 9.93 -50.66 0.07
CA SER A 188 10.56 -50.43 -1.24
C SER A 188 9.65 -50.41 -2.47
N PHE A 189 8.32 -50.34 -2.32
CA PHE A 189 7.41 -50.15 -3.45
C PHE A 189 7.57 -48.75 -4.07
N ASP A 190 7.68 -48.67 -5.40
CA ASP A 190 7.83 -47.40 -6.14
C ASP A 190 6.60 -46.49 -5.99
N ALA A 191 5.40 -47.07 -5.88
CA ALA A 191 4.17 -46.30 -5.73
C ALA A 191 3.20 -46.91 -4.72
N THR A 192 2.82 -46.14 -3.70
CA THR A 192 1.77 -46.53 -2.74
C THR A 192 0.56 -45.62 -2.90
N HIS A 193 -0.61 -46.23 -3.14
CA HIS A 193 -1.91 -45.57 -3.21
C HIS A 193 -2.80 -46.02 -2.05
N VAL A 194 -3.30 -45.07 -1.26
CA VAL A 194 -4.12 -45.35 -0.08
C VAL A 194 -5.48 -44.68 -0.20
N TYR A 195 -6.53 -45.39 0.22
CA TYR A 195 -7.92 -44.98 0.06
C TYR A 195 -8.65 -45.04 1.40
N ALA A 196 -9.11 -43.88 1.88
CA ALA A 196 -10.02 -43.70 3.03
C ALA A 196 -11.48 -43.71 2.54
N THR A 197 -12.13 -44.87 2.51
CA THR A 197 -13.43 -45.07 1.84
C THR A 197 -14.49 -45.77 2.69
N GLN A 198 -14.15 -46.23 3.89
CA GLN A 198 -15.02 -47.01 4.76
C GLN A 198 -15.60 -46.19 5.93
N GLY A 199 -15.24 -44.91 6.04
CA GLY A 199 -15.65 -44.01 7.12
C GLY A 199 -14.52 -43.81 8.12
N GLY A 200 -14.79 -43.17 9.26
CA GLY A 200 -13.75 -42.72 10.18
C GLY A 200 -13.31 -41.29 9.87
N ARG A 201 -12.38 -40.77 10.68
CA ARG A 201 -11.66 -39.53 10.42
C ARG A 201 -10.17 -39.87 10.31
N ASP A 202 -9.71 -40.00 9.07
CA ASP A 202 -8.43 -40.59 8.73
C ASP A 202 -7.31 -39.54 8.67
N PHE A 203 -6.11 -39.99 9.05
CA PHE A 203 -4.93 -39.14 9.12
C PHE A 203 -3.77 -39.72 8.32
N ALA A 204 -3.21 -38.94 7.40
CA ALA A 204 -2.01 -39.30 6.66
C ALA A 204 -0.81 -38.42 7.05
N LYS A 205 0.33 -39.06 7.27
CA LYS A 205 1.62 -38.41 7.48
C LYS A 205 2.63 -38.87 6.45
N LEU A 206 3.11 -37.93 5.63
CA LEU A 206 4.02 -38.18 4.52
C LEU A 206 5.39 -37.55 4.80
N TYR A 207 6.46 -38.27 4.46
CA TYR A 207 7.85 -37.83 4.60
C TYR A 207 8.57 -37.88 3.25
N ASP A 208 9.34 -36.83 2.99
CA ASP A 208 10.24 -36.67 1.85
C ASP A 208 11.36 -37.73 1.79
N SER A 209 12.10 -37.69 0.69
CA SER A 209 13.38 -38.36 0.53
C SER A 209 14.53 -37.40 0.83
N ALA A 210 15.77 -37.85 0.63
CA ALA A 210 16.93 -36.96 0.72
C ALA A 210 17.18 -36.14 -0.56
N GLY A 211 16.41 -36.39 -1.61
CA GLY A 211 16.45 -35.68 -2.88
C GLY A 211 15.45 -34.53 -2.92
N ASN A 212 15.22 -33.95 -4.10
CA ASN A 212 14.20 -32.91 -4.25
C ASN A 212 12.82 -33.56 -4.40
N ASP A 213 11.88 -33.13 -3.58
CA ASP A 213 10.55 -33.69 -3.47
C ASP A 213 9.45 -32.68 -3.82
N THR A 214 8.29 -33.20 -4.24
CA THR A 214 7.10 -32.39 -4.52
C THR A 214 5.90 -32.94 -3.79
N PHE A 215 5.20 -32.07 -3.05
CA PHE A 215 3.93 -32.33 -2.42
C PHE A 215 2.81 -31.57 -3.13
N SER A 216 1.71 -32.24 -3.47
CA SER A 216 0.50 -31.61 -3.99
C SER A 216 -0.72 -32.17 -3.27
N ALA A 217 -1.55 -31.29 -2.71
CA ALA A 217 -2.76 -31.65 -1.98
C ALA A 217 -3.99 -30.91 -2.50
N THR A 218 -5.11 -31.60 -2.52
CA THR A 218 -6.46 -31.14 -2.85
C THR A 218 -7.40 -31.69 -1.77
N PRO A 219 -8.64 -31.20 -1.64
CA PRO A 219 -9.58 -31.75 -0.66
C PRO A 219 -9.81 -33.26 -0.81
N GLU A 220 -9.71 -33.82 -2.02
CA GLU A 220 -9.95 -35.24 -2.27
C GLU A 220 -8.71 -36.13 -2.22
N GLN A 221 -7.50 -35.56 -2.31
CA GLN A 221 -6.27 -36.35 -2.38
C GLN A 221 -5.01 -35.54 -2.11
N ALA A 222 -3.95 -36.23 -1.72
CA ALA A 222 -2.61 -35.68 -1.66
C ALA A 222 -1.56 -36.66 -2.21
N VAL A 223 -0.50 -36.11 -2.80
CA VAL A 223 0.62 -36.84 -3.40
C VAL A 223 1.91 -36.23 -2.91
N LEU A 224 2.80 -37.05 -2.34
CA LEU A 224 4.20 -36.72 -2.11
C LEU A 224 5.07 -37.65 -2.95
N SER A 225 5.97 -37.09 -3.74
CA SER A 225 6.83 -37.87 -4.65
C SER A 225 8.19 -37.20 -4.85
N GLY A 226 9.19 -38.04 -5.09
CA GLY A 226 10.53 -37.67 -5.49
C GLY A 226 11.19 -38.81 -6.26
N ASP A 227 12.52 -38.84 -6.25
CA ASP A 227 13.28 -39.88 -6.95
C ASP A 227 12.99 -41.27 -6.36
N GLY A 228 12.36 -42.14 -7.16
CA GLY A 228 12.13 -43.55 -6.83
C GLY A 228 10.98 -43.84 -5.86
N PHE A 229 10.12 -42.85 -5.55
CA PHE A 229 8.93 -43.13 -4.75
C PHE A 229 7.76 -42.17 -5.03
N LEU A 230 6.54 -42.68 -4.84
CA LEU A 230 5.30 -41.91 -4.86
C LEU A 230 4.36 -42.42 -3.75
N ASN A 231 4.00 -41.55 -2.82
CA ASN A 231 2.96 -41.81 -1.84
C ASN A 231 1.74 -40.95 -2.18
N ARG A 232 0.60 -41.59 -2.49
CA ARG A 232 -0.68 -40.92 -2.76
C ARG A 232 -1.76 -41.41 -1.81
N VAL A 233 -2.39 -40.49 -1.13
CA VAL A 233 -3.53 -40.72 -0.25
C VAL A 233 -4.78 -40.08 -0.83
N LYS A 234 -5.94 -40.71 -0.68
CA LYS A 234 -7.23 -40.20 -1.17
C LYS A 234 -8.27 -40.26 -0.09
N PHE A 235 -9.05 -39.18 0.02
CA PHE A 235 -10.18 -39.01 0.93
C PHE A 235 -9.82 -39.01 2.42
N PHE A 236 -8.55 -38.78 2.75
CA PHE A 236 -8.13 -38.54 4.13
C PHE A 236 -8.51 -37.11 4.53
N GLU A 237 -9.20 -36.93 5.65
CA GLU A 237 -9.60 -35.60 6.15
C GLU A 237 -8.39 -34.76 6.57
N VAL A 238 -7.30 -35.39 7.01
CA VAL A 238 -6.10 -34.68 7.43
C VAL A 238 -4.86 -35.28 6.80
N VAL A 239 -4.14 -34.49 6.02
CA VAL A 239 -2.85 -34.86 5.42
C VAL A 239 -1.76 -33.91 5.90
N ARG A 240 -0.69 -34.47 6.44
CA ARG A 240 0.52 -33.74 6.83
C ARG A 240 1.75 -34.25 6.08
N ALA A 241 2.38 -33.39 5.28
CA ALA A 241 3.66 -33.67 4.64
C ALA A 241 4.82 -32.94 5.34
N LEU A 242 5.96 -33.61 5.46
CA LEU A 242 7.18 -33.08 6.07
C LEU A 242 8.37 -33.24 5.10
N ALA A 243 9.04 -32.13 4.79
CA ALA A 243 10.32 -32.07 4.08
C ALA A 243 11.48 -31.99 5.08
N SER A 244 11.91 -33.13 5.61
CA SER A 244 12.82 -33.24 6.77
C SER A 244 14.14 -33.99 6.50
N HIS A 245 14.37 -34.46 5.28
CA HIS A 245 15.53 -35.29 4.92
C HIS A 245 16.49 -34.60 3.93
N GLY A 246 16.27 -33.31 3.65
CA GLY A 246 17.09 -32.48 2.77
C GLY A 246 16.57 -32.51 1.34
N GLY A 247 17.08 -31.63 0.48
CA GLY A 247 16.52 -31.41 -0.86
C GLY A 247 16.20 -29.94 -1.09
N THR A 248 15.59 -29.64 -2.23
CA THR A 248 14.87 -28.39 -2.47
C THR A 248 13.44 -28.74 -2.82
N ASP A 249 12.56 -28.62 -1.82
CA ASP A 249 11.25 -29.25 -1.80
C ASP A 249 10.13 -28.24 -1.99
N ASN A 250 9.11 -28.61 -2.75
CA ASN A 250 7.99 -27.74 -3.07
C ASN A 250 6.65 -28.36 -2.67
N ALA A 251 5.76 -27.56 -2.08
CA ALA A 251 4.41 -27.96 -1.74
C ALA A 251 3.36 -27.05 -2.41
N ILE A 252 2.31 -27.64 -2.97
CA ILE A 252 1.14 -26.92 -3.51
C ILE A 252 -0.12 -27.46 -2.84
N LEU A 253 -0.87 -26.58 -2.16
CA LEU A 253 -2.11 -26.90 -1.45
C LEU A 253 -3.28 -26.23 -2.18
N HIS A 254 -4.27 -27.00 -2.60
CA HIS A 254 -5.45 -26.52 -3.33
C HIS A 254 -6.69 -26.51 -2.44
N GLY A 255 -7.43 -25.40 -2.52
CA GLY A 255 -8.67 -25.18 -1.81
C GLY A 255 -9.84 -25.97 -2.41
N SER A 256 -10.96 -25.94 -1.70
CA SER A 256 -12.25 -26.46 -2.14
C SER A 256 -13.03 -25.43 -2.97
N ALA A 257 -14.27 -25.73 -3.32
CA ALA A 257 -15.17 -24.73 -3.92
C ALA A 257 -15.89 -23.85 -2.87
N GLY A 258 -15.74 -24.19 -1.59
CA GLY A 258 -16.28 -23.45 -0.44
C GLY A 258 -15.33 -22.35 0.02
N ASP A 259 -15.59 -21.79 1.21
CA ASP A 259 -14.67 -20.84 1.84
C ASP A 259 -13.46 -21.61 2.38
N ASP A 260 -12.25 -21.20 2.01
CA ASP A 260 -11.01 -21.81 2.48
C ASP A 260 -10.09 -20.78 3.17
N VAL A 261 -9.24 -21.29 4.07
CA VAL A 261 -8.25 -20.49 4.79
C VAL A 261 -6.86 -21.09 4.59
N PHE A 262 -5.95 -20.30 4.02
CA PHE A 262 -4.52 -20.58 3.94
C PHE A 262 -3.76 -19.81 5.02
N GLU A 263 -3.00 -20.51 5.85
CA GLU A 263 -2.18 -19.95 6.91
C GLU A 263 -0.74 -20.41 6.71
N ALA A 264 0.19 -19.47 6.50
CA ALA A 264 1.61 -19.75 6.30
C ALA A 264 2.48 -18.94 7.26
N TYR A 265 3.30 -19.64 8.06
CA TYR A 265 4.18 -19.08 9.09
C TYR A 265 5.59 -19.62 8.90
N GLY A 266 6.47 -18.85 8.25
CA GLY A 266 7.82 -19.31 7.89
C GLY A 266 7.78 -20.62 7.10
N VAL A 267 8.35 -21.70 7.65
CA VAL A 267 8.45 -23.03 7.02
C VAL A 267 7.20 -23.92 7.15
N GLU A 268 6.05 -23.36 7.50
CA GLU A 268 4.83 -24.11 7.77
C GLU A 268 3.64 -23.49 7.02
N GLY A 269 2.94 -24.28 6.20
CA GLY A 269 1.73 -23.86 5.49
C GLY A 269 0.58 -24.83 5.68
N ILE A 270 -0.61 -24.31 5.97
CA ILE A 270 -1.82 -25.07 6.26
C ILE A 270 -2.95 -24.49 5.41
N LEU A 271 -3.64 -25.35 4.67
CA LEU A 271 -4.86 -25.00 3.94
C LEU A 271 -6.01 -25.89 4.42
N LYS A 272 -7.14 -25.27 4.79
CA LYS A 272 -8.29 -25.93 5.39
C LYS A 272 -9.58 -25.16 5.11
N ASP A 273 -10.73 -25.83 5.21
CA ASP A 273 -12.02 -25.16 5.35
C ASP A 273 -12.29 -24.76 6.83
N PRO A 274 -13.21 -23.81 7.08
CA PRO A 274 -13.63 -23.42 8.42
C PRO A 274 -14.18 -24.58 9.28
N GLU A 275 -14.84 -25.55 8.65
CA GLU A 275 -15.41 -26.73 9.32
C GLU A 275 -14.36 -27.79 9.67
N GLY A 276 -13.16 -27.74 9.09
CA GLY A 276 -12.11 -28.73 9.26
C GLY A 276 -12.46 -30.09 8.64
N SER A 277 -13.28 -30.12 7.59
CA SER A 277 -13.59 -31.31 6.81
C SER A 277 -12.41 -31.78 5.98
N PHE A 278 -11.52 -30.85 5.59
CA PHE A 278 -10.20 -31.19 5.07
C PHE A 278 -9.11 -30.28 5.67
N ILE A 279 -7.93 -30.84 5.90
CA ILE A 279 -6.74 -30.11 6.33
C ILE A 279 -5.53 -30.64 5.56
N SER A 280 -4.93 -29.78 4.74
CA SER A 280 -3.64 -30.03 4.09
C SER A 280 -2.55 -29.23 4.80
N TRP A 281 -1.52 -29.91 5.29
CA TRP A 281 -0.45 -29.30 6.08
C TRP A 281 0.92 -29.66 5.51
N ALA A 282 1.65 -28.67 5.00
CA ALA A 282 3.03 -28.80 4.56
C ALA A 282 3.98 -28.16 5.58
N LYS A 283 5.06 -28.85 5.94
CA LYS A 283 6.07 -28.33 6.87
C LYS A 283 7.49 -28.62 6.39
N TYR A 284 8.37 -27.65 6.56
CA TYR A 284 9.79 -27.66 6.20
C TYR A 284 10.10 -27.67 4.69
N PHE A 285 9.11 -27.45 3.84
CA PHE A 285 9.33 -27.27 2.41
C PHE A 285 9.96 -25.90 2.15
N ASP A 286 10.87 -25.81 1.17
CA ASP A 286 11.50 -24.54 0.77
C ASP A 286 10.46 -23.58 0.19
N THR A 287 9.48 -24.10 -0.57
CA THR A 287 8.34 -23.33 -1.08
C THR A 287 7.01 -23.99 -0.72
N VAL A 288 6.07 -23.21 -0.19
CA VAL A 288 4.67 -23.62 0.00
C VAL A 288 3.74 -22.65 -0.72
N GLU A 289 3.01 -23.15 -1.72
CA GLU A 289 1.98 -22.41 -2.43
C GLU A 289 0.59 -22.86 -1.98
N GLY A 290 -0.20 -21.95 -1.42
CA GLY A 290 -1.65 -22.09 -1.31
C GLY A 290 -2.31 -21.59 -2.59
N VAL A 291 -3.30 -22.33 -3.08
CA VAL A 291 -4.13 -21.97 -4.24
C VAL A 291 -5.59 -22.03 -3.82
N ALA A 292 -6.26 -20.88 -3.80
CA ALA A 292 -7.71 -20.81 -3.58
C ALA A 292 -8.46 -21.59 -4.67
N GLY A 293 -9.56 -22.26 -4.30
CA GLY A 293 -10.35 -23.00 -5.27
C GLY A 293 -11.31 -22.11 -6.07
N ALA A 294 -12.12 -22.74 -6.94
CA ALA A 294 -13.07 -22.02 -7.79
C ALA A 294 -14.38 -21.74 -7.01
N GLY A 295 -14.37 -20.75 -6.13
CA GLY A 295 -15.54 -20.40 -5.32
C GLY A 295 -15.18 -19.61 -4.08
N GLY A 296 -16.02 -19.67 -3.05
CA GLY A 296 -15.67 -19.20 -1.71
C GLY A 296 -15.43 -17.70 -1.47
N TYR A 297 -15.30 -17.38 -0.18
CA TYR A 297 -14.64 -16.22 0.40
C TYR A 297 -13.29 -16.66 0.97
N ASP A 298 -12.32 -16.90 0.10
CA ASP A 298 -11.04 -17.46 0.49
C ASP A 298 -10.08 -16.41 1.07
N VAL A 299 -9.40 -16.79 2.16
CA VAL A 299 -8.47 -15.92 2.89
C VAL A 299 -7.09 -16.56 2.98
N ALA A 300 -6.04 -15.81 2.65
CA ALA A 300 -4.65 -16.18 2.94
C ALA A 300 -4.06 -15.28 4.03
N ARG A 301 -3.27 -15.88 4.93
CA ARG A 301 -2.48 -15.21 5.96
C ARG A 301 -1.04 -15.65 5.84
N LEU A 302 -0.15 -14.73 5.48
CA LEU A 302 1.27 -14.96 5.34
C LEU A 302 2.01 -14.21 6.46
N VAL A 303 2.86 -14.90 7.20
CA VAL A 303 3.65 -14.31 8.28
C VAL A 303 5.12 -14.64 8.07
N GLY A 304 5.94 -13.60 8.09
CA GLY A 304 7.38 -13.72 7.93
C GLY A 304 8.06 -14.21 9.20
N SER A 305 9.38 -14.22 9.13
CA SER A 305 10.28 -14.65 10.19
C SER A 305 10.62 -13.52 11.17
N ALA A 306 11.78 -13.62 11.80
CA ALA A 306 12.31 -12.57 12.68
C ALA A 306 13.58 -11.91 12.09
N GLY A 307 13.94 -12.27 10.85
CA GLY A 307 14.98 -11.60 10.08
C GLY A 307 14.37 -11.02 8.81
N ASP A 308 15.18 -10.39 7.96
CA ASP A 308 14.71 -9.64 6.80
C ASP A 308 13.81 -10.48 5.86
N ASP A 309 12.55 -10.08 5.73
CA ASP A 309 11.55 -10.70 4.86
C ASP A 309 11.13 -9.77 3.71
N THR A 310 10.71 -10.35 2.59
CA THR A 310 10.28 -9.60 1.40
C THR A 310 8.94 -10.11 0.90
N PHE A 311 7.98 -9.20 0.76
CA PHE A 311 6.70 -9.45 0.13
C PHE A 311 6.64 -8.84 -1.28
N VAL A 312 6.14 -9.61 -2.25
CA VAL A 312 5.81 -9.12 -3.59
C VAL A 312 4.41 -9.62 -3.94
N GLY A 313 3.49 -8.71 -4.27
CA GLY A 313 2.09 -9.07 -4.49
C GLY A 313 1.37 -8.28 -5.57
N THR A 314 0.37 -8.93 -6.15
CA THR A 314 -0.74 -8.35 -6.91
C THR A 314 -2.03 -8.76 -6.20
N LEU A 315 -3.18 -8.20 -6.59
CA LEU A 315 -4.49 -8.67 -6.09
C LEU A 315 -4.80 -10.15 -6.41
N ALA A 316 -4.08 -10.78 -7.34
CA ALA A 316 -4.28 -12.18 -7.72
C ALA A 316 -3.25 -13.15 -7.12
N LYS A 317 -2.09 -12.64 -6.68
CA LYS A 317 -0.98 -13.47 -6.21
C LYS A 317 -0.05 -12.70 -5.28
N GLY A 318 0.20 -13.23 -4.09
CA GLY A 318 1.19 -12.72 -3.13
C GLY A 318 2.32 -13.73 -2.90
N THR A 319 3.54 -13.26 -2.67
CA THR A 319 4.71 -14.09 -2.34
C THR A 319 5.47 -13.44 -1.21
N LEU A 320 5.57 -14.13 -0.07
CA LEU A 320 6.38 -13.73 1.08
C LEU A 320 7.59 -14.66 1.19
N SER A 321 8.80 -14.11 1.17
CA SER A 321 10.04 -14.87 1.20
C SER A 321 10.96 -14.36 2.30
N GLY A 322 11.70 -15.28 2.92
CA GLY A 322 12.63 -14.98 3.99
C GLY A 322 13.71 -16.02 4.14
N GLY A 323 14.38 -16.02 5.31
CA GLY A 323 15.40 -17.00 5.63
C GLY A 323 14.87 -18.44 5.64
N GLY A 324 15.06 -19.18 4.54
CA GLY A 324 14.76 -20.61 4.45
C GLY A 324 13.29 -20.95 4.17
N PHE A 325 12.48 -20.00 3.68
CA PHE A 325 11.11 -20.26 3.25
C PHE A 325 10.66 -19.31 2.13
N THR A 326 9.72 -19.77 1.31
CA THR A 326 8.95 -18.98 0.35
C THR A 326 7.49 -19.42 0.42
N ASN A 327 6.61 -18.52 0.82
CA ASN A 327 5.17 -18.77 0.90
C ASN A 327 4.44 -18.00 -0.18
N VAL A 328 3.61 -18.70 -0.96
CA VAL A 328 2.88 -18.13 -2.10
C VAL A 328 1.39 -18.29 -1.85
N ALA A 329 0.63 -17.20 -2.01
CA ALA A 329 -0.82 -17.22 -1.99
C ALA A 329 -1.35 -16.87 -3.39
N THR A 330 -2.03 -17.81 -4.05
CA THR A 330 -2.56 -17.65 -5.41
C THR A 330 -4.08 -17.67 -5.40
N SER A 331 -4.69 -16.68 -6.06
CA SER A 331 -6.14 -16.53 -6.30
C SER A 331 -7.04 -16.32 -5.07
N PHE A 332 -6.48 -16.09 -3.88
CA PHE A 332 -7.25 -15.74 -2.69
C PHE A 332 -7.92 -14.37 -2.86
N ARG A 333 -9.13 -14.21 -2.32
CA ARG A 333 -9.85 -12.93 -2.35
C ARG A 333 -9.19 -11.91 -1.42
N ASN A 334 -8.84 -12.35 -0.21
CA ASN A 334 -8.20 -11.52 0.80
C ASN A 334 -6.85 -12.11 1.16
N VAL A 335 -5.78 -11.32 1.06
CA VAL A 335 -4.44 -11.71 1.50
C VAL A 335 -4.00 -10.77 2.61
N TYR A 336 -3.76 -11.32 3.79
CA TYR A 336 -3.11 -10.63 4.89
C TYR A 336 -1.64 -11.03 4.93
N VAL A 337 -0.74 -10.06 5.02
CA VAL A 337 0.70 -10.29 5.12
C VAL A 337 1.29 -9.55 6.31
N ARG A 338 2.21 -10.20 7.03
CA ARG A 338 2.94 -9.61 8.16
C ARG A 338 4.44 -9.80 7.96
N GLY A 339 5.23 -8.71 8.01
CA GLY A 339 6.69 -8.75 7.83
C GLY A 339 7.37 -9.66 8.84
N GLY A 340 7.13 -9.45 10.14
CA GLY A 340 7.74 -10.27 11.17
C GLY A 340 7.73 -9.57 12.52
N SER A 341 8.58 -10.00 13.45
CA SER A 341 8.84 -9.28 14.71
C SER A 341 10.24 -8.66 14.79
N GLY A 342 10.89 -8.47 13.63
CA GLY A 342 12.24 -7.94 13.48
C GLY A 342 12.81 -8.28 12.11
N GLY A 343 13.93 -7.65 11.72
CA GLY A 343 14.42 -7.65 10.34
C GLY A 343 14.22 -6.26 9.71
N ASN A 344 14.73 -6.06 8.49
CA ASN A 344 14.34 -4.97 7.61
C ASN A 344 13.38 -5.52 6.54
N ASP A 345 12.09 -5.55 6.85
CA ASP A 345 11.04 -6.16 6.04
C ASP A 345 10.58 -5.20 4.95
N THR A 346 10.48 -5.68 3.70
CA THR A 346 10.09 -4.85 2.55
C THR A 346 8.92 -5.43 1.77
N ALA A 347 8.04 -4.58 1.23
CA ALA A 347 6.91 -4.97 0.41
C ALA A 347 6.88 -4.24 -0.94
N LYS A 348 6.47 -4.96 -1.99
CA LYS A 348 6.10 -4.39 -3.30
C LYS A 348 4.73 -4.88 -3.71
N VAL A 349 3.82 -3.95 -4.00
CA VAL A 349 2.46 -4.29 -4.44
C VAL A 349 2.11 -3.61 -5.77
N TYR A 350 1.39 -4.32 -6.62
CA TYR A 350 1.00 -3.87 -7.95
C TYR A 350 -0.51 -3.97 -8.12
N ASP A 351 -1.08 -2.93 -8.69
CA ASP A 351 -2.46 -2.77 -9.09
C ASP A 351 -2.93 -3.82 -10.13
N SER A 352 -4.22 -3.75 -10.40
CA SER A 352 -4.92 -4.47 -11.46
C SER A 352 -5.24 -3.50 -12.62
N PRO A 353 -5.74 -3.99 -13.77
CA PRO A 353 -6.11 -3.12 -14.88
C PRO A 353 -7.39 -2.27 -14.69
N GLY A 354 -7.93 -2.17 -13.49
CA GLY A 354 -9.12 -1.38 -13.18
C GLY A 354 -8.85 -0.46 -11.99
N ASP A 355 -9.81 0.40 -11.64
CA ASP A 355 -9.61 1.42 -10.62
C ASP A 355 -9.28 0.80 -9.24
N ASP A 356 -8.06 1.02 -8.78
CA ASP A 356 -7.51 0.47 -7.56
C ASP A 356 -7.26 1.55 -6.50
N GLN A 357 -7.30 1.14 -5.22
CA GLN A 357 -6.96 2.01 -4.09
C GLN A 357 -5.81 1.44 -3.28
N PHE A 358 -4.78 2.26 -3.04
CA PHE A 358 -3.72 1.99 -2.08
C PHE A 358 -3.86 2.89 -0.86
N ILE A 359 -4.22 2.31 0.28
CA ILE A 359 -4.53 3.00 1.52
C ILE A 359 -3.43 2.72 2.53
N VAL A 360 -2.93 3.74 3.19
CA VAL A 360 -1.91 3.65 4.25
C VAL A 360 -2.46 4.31 5.49
N HIS A 361 -2.61 3.57 6.59
CA HIS A 361 -2.89 4.17 7.90
C HIS A 361 -1.73 3.93 8.85
N GLN A 362 -1.26 5.01 9.48
CA GLN A 362 -0.30 4.91 10.56
C GLN A 362 -1.00 4.94 11.91
N ASP A 363 -0.86 3.84 12.63
CA ASP A 363 -0.96 3.81 14.09
C ASP A 363 0.48 3.65 14.57
N GLU A 364 0.94 4.47 15.52
CA GLU A 364 2.31 4.44 16.07
C GLU A 364 2.78 3.03 16.45
N THR A 365 1.84 2.12 16.73
CA THR A 365 2.13 0.75 17.14
C THR A 365 2.10 -0.29 16.02
N THR A 366 1.44 -0.01 14.89
CA THR A 366 1.30 -0.96 13.76
C THR A 366 1.16 -0.25 12.41
N PRO A 367 2.26 0.01 11.69
CA PRO A 367 2.20 0.50 10.31
C PRO A 367 1.41 -0.49 9.46
N ASN A 368 0.37 -0.01 8.79
CA ASN A 368 -0.47 -0.83 7.93
C ASN A 368 -0.67 -0.20 6.54
N TRP A 369 -0.89 -1.06 5.56
CA TRP A 369 -1.23 -0.65 4.21
C TRP A 369 -2.18 -1.66 3.59
N LYS A 370 -2.98 -1.21 2.61
CA LYS A 370 -3.94 -2.04 1.89
C LYS A 370 -4.02 -1.63 0.43
N LEU A 371 -3.85 -2.58 -0.49
CA LEU A 371 -4.18 -2.41 -1.90
C LEU A 371 -5.49 -3.16 -2.20
N THR A 372 -6.45 -2.53 -2.90
CA THR A 372 -7.79 -3.09 -3.14
C THR A 372 -8.45 -2.62 -4.43
N ASP A 373 -9.15 -3.52 -5.15
CA ASP A 373 -10.05 -3.21 -6.29
C ASP A 373 -11.54 -3.13 -5.85
N GLY A 374 -11.78 -3.17 -4.54
CA GLY A 374 -13.11 -3.21 -3.92
C GLY A 374 -13.73 -4.62 -3.81
N MET A 375 -13.19 -5.62 -4.52
CA MET A 375 -13.58 -7.03 -4.44
C MET A 375 -12.54 -7.91 -3.77
N ARG A 376 -11.26 -7.64 -4.01
CA ARG A 376 -10.07 -8.30 -3.48
C ARG A 376 -9.19 -7.28 -2.80
N PHE A 377 -8.39 -7.74 -1.85
CA PHE A 377 -7.34 -6.90 -1.28
C PHE A 377 -6.12 -7.70 -0.85
N VAL A 378 -5.00 -6.97 -0.80
CA VAL A 378 -3.79 -7.37 -0.09
C VAL A 378 -3.55 -6.33 1.00
N GLU A 379 -3.45 -6.77 2.25
CA GLU A 379 -3.24 -5.92 3.42
C GLU A 379 -1.97 -6.36 4.15
N GLY A 380 -1.08 -5.41 4.41
CA GLY A 380 0.20 -5.67 5.04
C GLY A 380 0.40 -4.88 6.33
N ILE A 381 1.07 -5.52 7.30
CA ILE A 381 1.46 -4.90 8.57
C ILE A 381 2.91 -5.23 8.92
N PHE A 382 3.56 -4.36 9.69
CA PHE A 382 4.95 -4.53 10.17
C PHE A 382 5.96 -4.70 9.03
N PHE A 383 5.90 -3.83 8.02
CA PHE A 383 6.93 -3.71 6.98
C PHE A 383 7.66 -2.38 7.15
N ASP A 384 8.99 -2.37 7.21
CA ASP A 384 9.79 -1.14 7.33
C ASP A 384 9.71 -0.28 6.06
N ALA A 385 9.43 -0.91 4.91
CA ALA A 385 9.37 -0.26 3.61
C ALA A 385 8.28 -0.87 2.73
N THR A 386 7.42 -0.04 2.14
CA THR A 386 6.45 -0.52 1.13
C THR A 386 6.46 0.35 -0.12
N THR A 387 6.52 -0.28 -1.30
CA THR A 387 6.32 0.41 -2.58
C THR A 387 5.08 -0.12 -3.30
N ALA A 388 4.13 0.76 -3.63
CA ALA A 388 2.96 0.46 -4.43
C ALA A 388 3.12 1.00 -5.86
N PHE A 389 2.55 0.30 -6.84
CA PHE A 389 2.56 0.66 -8.25
C PHE A 389 1.12 0.63 -8.81
N GLY A 390 0.66 1.75 -9.37
CA GLY A 390 -0.60 1.90 -10.13
C GLY A 390 -0.29 2.04 -11.63
N ALA A 391 0.20 0.99 -12.27
CA ALA A 391 0.73 1.06 -13.65
C ALA A 391 0.07 0.08 -14.64
N ALA A 392 -0.85 -0.75 -14.16
CA ALA A 392 -1.62 -1.68 -14.97
C ALA A 392 -2.85 -0.99 -15.63
N GLY A 393 -3.16 0.23 -15.22
CA GLY A 393 -4.16 1.13 -15.79
C GLY A 393 -5.47 1.09 -15.02
N GLY A 394 -6.25 2.16 -15.10
CA GLY A 394 -7.35 2.44 -14.18
C GLY A 394 -7.31 3.94 -13.84
N GLU A 395 -8.28 4.44 -13.10
CA GLU A 395 -8.09 5.67 -12.32
C GLU A 395 -7.74 5.28 -10.88
N ASP A 396 -6.45 5.16 -10.58
CA ASP A 396 -5.98 4.63 -9.32
C ASP A 396 -5.80 5.74 -8.28
N THR A 397 -6.07 5.41 -7.02
CA THR A 397 -6.00 6.35 -5.90
C THR A 397 -5.09 5.87 -4.80
N VAL A 398 -4.31 6.79 -4.24
CA VAL A 398 -3.54 6.61 -3.01
C VAL A 398 -4.17 7.45 -1.92
N GLU A 399 -4.37 6.86 -0.74
CA GLU A 399 -4.76 7.57 0.48
C GLU A 399 -3.68 7.33 1.55
N LEU A 400 -3.05 8.41 2.03
CA LEU A 400 -1.97 8.38 3.00
C LEU A 400 -2.43 9.12 4.25
N TYR A 401 -2.60 8.40 5.35
CA TYR A 401 -2.96 8.98 6.64
C TYR A 401 -1.73 8.96 7.55
N GLY A 402 -1.38 10.12 8.10
CA GLY A 402 -0.29 10.35 9.04
C GLY A 402 -0.49 9.70 10.39
N SER A 403 0.46 9.99 11.27
CA SER A 403 0.64 9.48 12.61
C SER A 403 0.43 10.62 13.63
N GLU A 404 0.67 10.36 14.92
CA GLU A 404 0.72 11.44 15.93
C GLU A 404 2.10 12.16 15.92
N GLY A 405 3.10 11.67 15.17
CA GLY A 405 4.45 12.22 15.10
C GLY A 405 4.67 13.12 13.87
N ASP A 406 5.91 13.58 13.67
CA ASP A 406 6.28 14.42 12.51
C ASP A 406 6.30 13.59 11.22
N ASP A 407 5.43 13.90 10.28
CA ASP A 407 5.28 13.20 9.00
C ASP A 407 5.70 14.04 7.80
N HIS A 408 6.30 13.37 6.82
CA HIS A 408 6.83 14.00 5.63
C HIS A 408 6.26 13.38 4.35
N LEU A 409 5.65 14.21 3.51
CA LEU A 409 5.27 13.88 2.15
C LEU A 409 6.20 14.57 1.15
N ALA A 410 6.76 13.82 0.20
CA ALA A 410 7.46 14.35 -0.95
C ALA A 410 6.89 13.76 -2.23
N ALA A 411 6.30 14.60 -3.09
CA ALA A 411 5.67 14.19 -4.34
C ALA A 411 6.29 14.89 -5.55
N VAL A 412 6.67 14.13 -6.58
CA VAL A 412 7.22 14.65 -7.84
C VAL A 412 6.75 13.79 -9.01
N GLY A 413 6.02 14.40 -9.96
CA GLY A 413 5.64 13.76 -11.21
C GLY A 413 4.73 12.54 -11.07
N HIS A 414 5.31 11.33 -11.06
CA HIS A 414 4.57 10.06 -10.96
C HIS A 414 4.98 9.24 -9.73
N GLU A 415 5.58 9.88 -8.74
CA GLU A 415 6.07 9.22 -7.53
C GLU A 415 5.82 10.13 -6.33
N CYS A 416 5.29 9.54 -5.25
CA CYS A 416 5.31 10.15 -3.94
C CYS A 416 5.99 9.23 -2.94
N THR A 417 6.63 9.84 -1.93
CA THR A 417 7.18 9.17 -0.76
C THR A 417 6.53 9.79 0.47
N PHE A 418 6.02 8.95 1.35
CA PHE A 418 5.41 9.32 2.61
C PHE A 418 6.18 8.63 3.74
N SER A 419 6.67 9.37 4.72
CA SER A 419 7.58 8.84 5.74
C SER A 419 7.46 9.59 7.05
N GLY A 420 7.62 8.85 8.14
CA GLY A 420 7.75 9.38 9.50
C GLY A 420 8.75 8.53 10.29
N ASP A 421 8.70 8.61 11.61
CA ASP A 421 9.58 7.83 12.47
C ASP A 421 9.30 6.32 12.35
N GLY A 422 10.22 5.60 11.70
CA GLY A 422 10.20 4.13 11.62
C GLY A 422 9.38 3.54 10.47
N PHE A 423 8.88 4.36 9.54
CA PHE A 423 8.19 3.88 8.35
C PHE A 423 8.51 4.72 7.12
N TRP A 424 8.45 4.09 5.94
CA TRP A 424 8.35 4.82 4.68
C TRP A 424 7.56 4.05 3.63
N TYR A 425 6.68 4.77 2.95
CA TYR A 425 5.83 4.32 1.86
C TYR A 425 6.20 5.07 0.60
N ARG A 426 6.09 4.38 -0.53
CA ARG A 426 6.32 4.97 -1.84
C ARG A 426 5.23 4.53 -2.77
N ALA A 427 4.48 5.47 -3.34
CA ALA A 427 3.52 5.18 -4.37
C ALA A 427 4.03 5.69 -5.71
N LYS A 428 3.87 4.88 -6.76
CA LYS A 428 4.29 5.23 -8.13
C LYS A 428 3.14 5.02 -9.10
N TYR A 429 3.01 5.95 -10.04
CA TYR A 429 2.11 5.92 -11.19
C TYR A 429 0.61 6.07 -10.89
N PHE A 430 0.20 6.26 -9.63
CA PHE A 430 -1.20 6.54 -9.28
C PHE A 430 -1.65 7.92 -9.76
N GLU A 431 -2.83 7.99 -10.36
CA GLU A 431 -3.46 9.21 -10.88
C GLU A 431 -3.85 10.16 -9.75
N ASN A 432 -4.43 9.65 -8.66
CA ASN A 432 -4.88 10.47 -7.53
C ASN A 432 -4.07 10.14 -6.28
N VAL A 433 -3.53 11.14 -5.60
CA VAL A 433 -2.77 10.99 -4.35
C VAL A 433 -3.33 11.95 -3.31
N ASN A 434 -4.00 11.38 -2.30
CA ASN A 434 -4.56 12.10 -1.16
C ASN A 434 -3.68 11.82 0.07
N ALA A 435 -3.21 12.86 0.74
CA ALA A 435 -2.44 12.75 1.97
C ALA A 435 -3.05 13.61 3.08
N PHE A 436 -3.08 13.08 4.29
CA PHE A 436 -3.67 13.66 5.49
C PHE A 436 -2.62 13.61 6.61
N GLY A 437 -2.26 14.75 7.22
CA GLY A 437 -1.29 14.81 8.33
C GLY A 437 -1.86 14.28 9.65
N ASP A 438 -3.16 14.45 9.90
CA ASP A 438 -3.85 13.95 11.10
C ASP A 438 -3.84 12.41 11.20
N GLY A 439 -3.37 11.91 12.35
CA GLY A 439 -3.47 10.53 12.82
C GLY A 439 -4.89 10.06 13.18
N GLY A 440 -5.83 10.07 12.25
CA GLY A 440 -6.98 9.16 12.25
C GLY A 440 -8.40 9.74 12.19
N VAL A 441 -9.12 9.25 11.18
CA VAL A 441 -10.58 9.07 11.11
C VAL A 441 -11.41 10.34 11.34
N LEU A 442 -12.08 10.76 10.26
CA LEU A 442 -13.21 11.71 10.21
C LEU A 442 -14.34 11.40 11.23
N GLY A 443 -14.07 11.59 12.51
CA GLY A 443 -14.97 11.39 13.63
C GLY A 443 -15.48 12.75 14.09
N GLU A 444 -16.80 12.95 13.98
CA GLU A 444 -17.49 14.16 14.43
C GLU A 444 -17.00 14.63 15.81
N GLY A 445 -16.17 15.70 15.82
CA GLY A 445 -15.71 16.38 17.04
C GLY A 445 -14.24 16.18 17.44
N GLY A 446 -13.38 15.63 16.58
CA GLY A 446 -11.92 15.58 16.79
C GLY A 446 -11.30 16.97 16.83
N LYS A 447 -10.46 17.25 17.82
CA LYS A 447 -9.68 18.48 17.87
C LYS A 447 -8.50 18.31 16.93
N ALA A 448 -8.35 19.20 15.95
CA ALA A 448 -7.07 19.47 15.34
C ALA A 448 -6.09 19.92 16.46
N GLY A 449 -4.94 19.25 16.57
CA GLY A 449 -3.82 19.79 17.35
C GLY A 449 -3.05 18.86 18.28
N ASP A 450 -2.87 17.57 18.01
CA ASP A 450 -1.86 16.75 18.73
C ASP A 450 -1.08 15.77 17.79
N GLY A 451 -0.95 16.08 16.49
CA GLY A 451 0.01 15.44 15.57
C GLY A 451 1.35 16.20 15.55
N GLY A 452 2.40 15.68 14.93
CA GLY A 452 3.71 16.33 14.88
C GLY A 452 3.75 17.63 14.07
N ASN A 453 4.96 18.08 13.69
CA ASN A 453 5.13 19.13 12.69
C ASN A 453 5.23 18.47 11.30
N ASP A 454 4.12 18.37 10.60
CA ASP A 454 4.02 17.70 9.32
C ASP A 454 4.43 18.63 8.18
N THR A 455 5.23 18.09 7.25
CA THR A 455 5.72 18.85 6.08
C THR A 455 5.42 18.13 4.77
N ALA A 456 4.70 18.79 3.87
CA ALA A 456 4.46 18.32 2.51
C ALA A 456 5.26 19.15 1.51
N ARG A 457 5.95 18.46 0.58
CA ARG A 457 6.59 19.07 -0.58
C ARG A 457 6.01 18.49 -1.85
N LEU A 458 5.31 19.33 -2.60
CA LEU A 458 4.71 19.00 -3.89
C LEU A 458 5.53 19.66 -5.00
N SER A 459 6.02 18.89 -5.96
CA SER A 459 6.68 19.44 -7.13
C SER A 459 5.91 19.14 -8.41
N GLY A 460 5.58 20.21 -9.12
CA GLY A 460 4.97 20.20 -10.44
C GLY A 460 5.82 19.51 -11.49
N THR A 461 5.24 19.39 -12.67
CA THR A 461 5.86 18.77 -13.84
C THR A 461 6.47 19.84 -14.74
N SER A 462 7.18 19.46 -15.80
CA SER A 462 7.64 20.42 -16.82
C SER A 462 6.53 20.91 -17.76
N SER A 463 5.26 20.89 -17.34
CA SER A 463 4.08 21.16 -18.18
C SER A 463 3.17 22.21 -17.54
N TYR A 464 1.96 22.42 -18.07
CA TYR A 464 1.00 23.30 -17.40
C TYR A 464 0.47 22.61 -16.14
N ASP A 465 0.71 23.20 -14.98
CA ASP A 465 0.20 22.73 -13.70
C ASP A 465 -0.76 23.78 -13.09
N ASN A 466 -1.81 23.33 -12.42
CA ASN A 466 -2.80 24.17 -11.73
C ASN A 466 -2.76 23.88 -10.23
N LEU A 467 -2.53 24.91 -9.41
CA LEU A 467 -2.49 24.81 -7.95
C LEU A 467 -3.72 25.51 -7.37
N THR A 468 -4.45 24.81 -6.50
CA THR A 468 -5.53 25.38 -5.69
C THR A 468 -5.27 25.10 -4.22
N VAL A 469 -5.22 26.13 -3.40
CA VAL A 469 -5.10 26.00 -1.95
C VAL A 469 -6.38 26.53 -1.32
N GLN A 470 -7.11 25.68 -0.61
CA GLN A 470 -8.36 26.00 0.08
C GLN A 470 -8.28 25.59 1.55
N PRO A 471 -8.30 26.52 2.50
CA PRO A 471 -8.60 26.23 3.88
C PRO A 471 -10.11 25.96 4.02
N MET A 472 -10.50 24.96 4.80
CA MET A 472 -11.92 24.68 5.03
C MET A 472 -12.52 25.72 6.02
N ALA A 473 -13.85 25.92 5.99
CA ALA A 473 -14.58 27.13 6.41
C ALA A 473 -14.70 27.44 7.94
N SER A 474 -13.77 26.99 8.77
CA SER A 474 -13.76 27.16 10.23
C SER A 474 -12.36 27.58 10.69
N PRO A 475 -12.22 28.36 11.78
CA PRO A 475 -10.91 28.60 12.42
C PRO A 475 -10.28 27.34 13.06
N TYR A 476 -10.88 26.18 12.82
CA TYR A 476 -10.41 24.84 13.19
C TYR A 476 -10.31 23.91 11.99
N ASP A 477 -10.62 24.40 10.80
CA ASP A 477 -10.69 23.62 9.58
C ASP A 477 -9.35 23.71 8.84
N LEU A 478 -9.00 22.61 8.20
CA LEU A 478 -7.63 22.29 7.83
C LEU A 478 -7.33 22.73 6.39
N LEU A 479 -6.06 23.05 6.13
CA LEU A 479 -5.58 23.46 4.81
C LEU A 479 -5.70 22.30 3.83
N SER A 480 -6.36 22.51 2.69
CA SER A 480 -6.32 21.59 1.55
C SER A 480 -5.53 22.19 0.39
N THR A 481 -4.51 21.48 -0.10
CA THR A 481 -3.71 21.90 -1.26
C THR A 481 -3.85 20.89 -2.38
N GLN A 482 -4.32 21.34 -3.54
CA GLN A 482 -4.51 20.54 -4.74
C GLN A 482 -3.56 20.98 -5.86
N LEU A 483 -2.73 20.07 -6.37
CA LEU A 483 -1.86 20.29 -7.53
C LEU A 483 -2.25 19.34 -8.67
N GLU A 484 -2.67 19.90 -9.81
CA GLU A 484 -3.05 19.15 -11.01
C GLU A 484 -2.04 19.37 -12.14
N SER A 485 -1.62 18.29 -12.83
CA SER A 485 -0.68 18.39 -13.96
C SER A 485 -1.31 18.01 -15.31
N SER A 486 -1.13 18.87 -16.32
CA SER A 486 -1.69 18.66 -17.67
C SER A 486 -0.97 17.59 -18.49
N ALA A 487 0.29 17.24 -18.16
CA ALA A 487 1.06 16.22 -18.88
C ALA A 487 0.81 14.79 -18.43
N GLY A 488 -0.12 14.54 -17.50
CA GLY A 488 -0.36 13.18 -17.00
C GLY A 488 -1.69 12.90 -16.33
N GLY A 489 -2.55 13.90 -16.05
CA GLY A 489 -3.80 13.65 -15.33
C GLY A 489 -3.57 13.23 -13.87
N TYR A 490 -2.48 13.70 -13.26
CA TYR A 490 -2.13 13.43 -11.86
C TYR A 490 -2.65 14.55 -10.96
N HIS A 491 -3.33 14.17 -9.88
CA HIS A 491 -3.96 15.04 -8.89
C HIS A 491 -3.38 14.72 -7.51
N TYR A 492 -2.70 15.70 -6.91
CA TYR A 492 -2.27 15.64 -5.51
C TYR A 492 -3.22 16.44 -4.66
N THR A 493 -3.69 15.89 -3.55
CA THR A 493 -4.43 16.60 -2.52
C THR A 493 -3.76 16.36 -1.18
N VAL A 494 -3.34 17.43 -0.52
CA VAL A 494 -2.72 17.39 0.81
C VAL A 494 -3.64 18.10 1.78
N GLN A 495 -3.91 17.48 2.92
CA GLN A 495 -4.74 18.01 3.99
C GLN A 495 -4.00 17.88 5.33
N ASP A 496 -4.18 18.85 6.21
CA ASP A 496 -3.75 18.77 7.61
C ASP A 496 -2.22 18.81 7.82
N PHE A 497 -1.47 19.51 6.97
CA PHE A 497 -0.01 19.71 7.12
C PHE A 497 0.31 21.14 7.60
N GLU A 498 1.21 21.29 8.57
CA GLU A 498 1.68 22.59 9.07
C GLU A 498 2.48 23.36 8.01
N VAL A 499 3.30 22.66 7.22
CA VAL A 499 4.11 23.27 6.16
C VAL A 499 3.84 22.61 4.82
N VAL A 500 3.43 23.40 3.83
CA VAL A 500 3.24 22.93 2.44
C VAL A 500 4.12 23.74 1.49
N GLU A 501 5.19 23.11 0.99
CA GLU A 501 6.02 23.65 -0.08
C GLU A 501 5.50 23.17 -1.44
N VAL A 502 5.21 24.09 -2.36
CA VAL A 502 4.84 23.78 -3.74
C VAL A 502 5.83 24.44 -4.71
N ASP A 503 6.46 23.66 -5.57
CA ASP A 503 7.46 24.12 -6.55
C ASP A 503 7.11 23.65 -7.97
N ASP A 504 7.14 24.55 -8.96
CA ASP A 504 6.92 24.21 -10.37
C ASP A 504 8.24 23.88 -11.11
N ALA A 505 8.28 22.76 -11.85
CA ALA A 505 9.45 22.31 -12.60
C ALA A 505 9.65 22.99 -13.97
N LYS A 506 9.20 24.26 -14.11
CA LYS A 506 9.24 25.17 -15.27
C LYS A 506 8.00 25.07 -16.19
N GLY A 507 7.08 26.03 -16.04
CA GLY A 507 5.98 26.32 -16.97
C GLY A 507 5.41 27.74 -16.78
N ALA A 508 4.46 28.14 -17.64
CA ALA A 508 3.69 29.38 -17.47
C ALA A 508 2.39 29.03 -16.73
N ASN A 509 2.47 28.96 -15.40
CA ASN A 509 1.49 28.29 -14.56
C ASN A 509 0.80 29.28 -13.60
N GLY A 510 -0.45 28.96 -13.26
CA GLY A 510 -1.31 29.75 -12.37
C GLY A 510 -1.52 29.04 -11.04
N ALA A 511 -1.48 29.79 -9.95
CA ALA A 511 -1.90 29.30 -8.63
C ALA A 511 -3.01 30.20 -8.08
N MET A 512 -3.97 29.59 -7.40
CA MET A 512 -5.03 30.27 -6.67
C MET A 512 -4.97 29.82 -5.20
N LEU A 513 -4.79 30.77 -4.30
CA LEU A 513 -4.73 30.52 -2.86
C LEU A 513 -5.91 31.25 -2.19
N HIS A 514 -6.48 30.63 -1.17
CA HIS A 514 -7.46 31.21 -0.27
C HIS A 514 -6.86 31.27 1.14
N ASP A 515 -7.18 32.31 1.92
CA ASP A 515 -6.80 32.43 3.34
C ASP A 515 -7.89 31.90 4.29
N THR A 516 -7.61 31.94 5.59
CA THR A 516 -8.51 31.45 6.65
C THR A 516 -9.46 32.54 7.15
N SER A 517 -10.23 32.27 8.21
CA SER A 517 -11.08 33.28 8.85
C SER A 517 -10.37 34.07 9.98
N GLY A 518 -9.06 33.87 10.14
CA GLY A 518 -8.21 34.52 11.14
C GLY A 518 -7.42 35.67 10.53
N ASP A 519 -6.56 36.33 11.31
CA ASP A 519 -5.68 37.38 10.79
C ASP A 519 -4.49 36.74 10.05
N ASP A 520 -4.48 36.79 8.72
CA ASP A 520 -3.48 36.12 7.89
C ASP A 520 -2.52 37.11 7.20
N THR A 521 -1.31 36.65 6.87
CA THR A 521 -0.32 37.45 6.14
C THR A 521 0.16 36.70 4.91
N VAL A 522 0.12 37.35 3.75
CA VAL A 522 0.71 36.82 2.52
C VAL A 522 1.83 37.71 2.02
N GLU A 523 2.97 37.11 1.72
CA GLU A 523 4.11 37.76 1.09
C GLU A 523 4.28 37.25 -0.34
N MET A 524 4.40 38.13 -1.32
CA MET A 524 4.51 37.80 -2.75
C MET A 524 5.68 38.54 -3.38
N ASN A 525 6.60 37.82 -4.04
CA ASN A 525 7.81 38.39 -4.61
C ASN A 525 7.91 38.08 -6.12
N LEU A 526 7.98 39.14 -6.95
CA LEU A 526 8.05 39.03 -8.41
C LEU A 526 9.44 38.63 -8.94
N GLU A 527 10.51 38.85 -8.18
CA GLU A 527 11.89 38.50 -8.57
C GLU A 527 12.20 37.03 -8.27
N THR A 528 11.81 36.55 -7.08
CA THR A 528 12.06 35.17 -6.65
C THR A 528 10.97 34.18 -7.08
N ASP A 529 9.85 34.70 -7.63
CA ASP A 529 8.60 33.96 -7.88
C ASP A 529 8.08 33.21 -6.64
N GLN A 530 8.36 33.75 -5.45
CA GLN A 530 7.96 33.17 -4.18
C GLN A 530 6.66 33.80 -3.68
N VAL A 531 5.76 32.99 -3.15
CA VAL A 531 4.59 33.41 -2.37
C VAL A 531 4.60 32.63 -1.05
N ILE A 532 4.53 33.33 0.07
CA ILE A 532 4.47 32.75 1.41
C ILE A 532 3.13 33.18 2.02
N LEU A 533 2.25 32.24 2.33
CA LEU A 533 1.03 32.50 3.08
C LEU A 533 1.24 31.95 4.50
N GLU A 534 1.22 32.83 5.49
CA GLU A 534 1.27 32.49 6.92
C GLU A 534 -0.09 32.76 7.54
N THR A 535 -0.68 31.75 8.19
CA THR A 535 -1.97 31.89 8.86
C THR A 535 -1.83 32.45 10.29
N GLU A 536 -2.94 32.86 10.91
CA GLU A 536 -2.98 33.44 12.27
C GLU A 536 -2.05 32.70 13.26
N ALA A 537 -1.15 33.46 13.90
CA ALA A 537 -0.15 33.01 14.87
C ALA A 537 0.94 32.02 14.35
N GLY A 538 1.14 31.93 13.03
CA GLY A 538 2.18 31.09 12.42
C GLY A 538 1.91 29.60 12.54
N GLN A 539 0.64 29.21 12.64
CA GLN A 539 0.23 27.81 12.78
C GLN A 539 0.41 27.02 11.50
N GLN A 540 0.23 27.64 10.32
CA GLN A 540 0.40 27.01 9.02
C GLN A 540 1.17 27.95 8.08
N VAL A 541 2.04 27.37 7.27
CA VAL A 541 2.86 28.09 6.28
C VAL A 541 2.79 27.39 4.94
N VAL A 542 2.27 28.10 3.93
CA VAL A 542 2.28 27.64 2.53
C VAL A 542 3.32 28.43 1.77
N VAL A 543 4.30 27.73 1.21
CA VAL A 543 5.36 28.33 0.38
C VAL A 543 5.19 27.87 -1.05
N VAL A 544 4.78 28.77 -1.93
CA VAL A 544 4.68 28.53 -3.37
C VAL A 544 5.89 29.17 -4.05
N THR A 545 6.57 28.41 -4.89
CA THR A 545 7.76 28.88 -5.63
C THR A 545 7.65 28.54 -7.11
N SER A 546 8.32 29.32 -7.96
CA SER A 546 8.40 29.12 -9.41
C SER A 546 7.08 29.35 -10.18
N PHE A 547 5.95 29.61 -9.50
CA PHE A 547 4.69 30.00 -10.15
C PHE A 547 4.75 31.47 -10.59
N LYS A 548 4.69 31.68 -11.90
CA LYS A 548 4.80 33.03 -12.48
C LYS A 548 3.59 33.89 -12.19
N ASN A 549 2.40 33.32 -12.25
CA ASN A 549 1.14 34.02 -12.03
C ASN A 549 0.44 33.44 -10.79
N VAL A 550 0.19 34.25 -9.77
CA VAL A 550 -0.45 33.79 -8.53
C VAL A 550 -1.53 34.78 -8.12
N GLU A 551 -2.72 34.27 -7.84
CA GLU A 551 -3.83 34.99 -7.23
C GLU A 551 -4.02 34.46 -5.81
N VAL A 552 -4.15 35.36 -4.85
CA VAL A 552 -4.45 35.06 -3.45
C VAL A 552 -5.71 35.83 -3.10
N GLN A 553 -6.72 35.13 -2.62
CA GLN A 553 -8.02 35.70 -2.29
C GLN A 553 -8.27 35.57 -0.79
N ALA A 554 -8.58 36.70 -0.16
CA ALA A 554 -9.07 36.72 1.21
C ALA A 554 -10.55 36.31 1.29
N ASP A 555 -10.87 35.41 2.22
CA ASP A 555 -12.20 34.95 2.57
C ASP A 555 -12.81 35.83 3.67
N TYR A 556 -14.00 35.48 4.18
CA TYR A 556 -14.73 36.37 5.10
C TYR A 556 -14.24 36.27 6.56
N GLY A 557 -13.42 37.24 6.99
CA GLY A 557 -13.13 37.59 8.38
C GLY A 557 -11.65 37.46 8.76
N GLY A 558 -11.16 38.37 9.61
CA GLY A 558 -9.72 38.58 9.85
C GLY A 558 -9.36 40.06 9.65
N GLU A 559 -8.16 40.49 10.04
CA GLU A 559 -7.49 41.69 9.51
C GLU A 559 -6.31 41.25 8.63
N ASP A 560 -6.57 40.93 7.36
CA ASP A 560 -5.61 40.26 6.49
C ASP A 560 -4.64 41.24 5.82
N THR A 561 -3.36 40.84 5.71
CA THR A 561 -2.31 41.67 5.12
C THR A 561 -1.60 40.98 3.95
N ALA A 562 -1.59 41.60 2.78
CA ALA A 562 -0.76 41.23 1.65
C ALA A 562 0.47 42.14 1.55
N ILE A 563 1.65 41.58 1.30
CA ILE A 563 2.91 42.27 1.07
C ILE A 563 3.42 41.84 -0.32
N LEU A 564 3.65 42.79 -1.23
CA LEU A 564 4.06 42.53 -2.61
C LEU A 564 5.40 43.21 -2.89
N TYR A 565 6.39 42.45 -3.35
CA TYR A 565 7.71 42.94 -3.77
C TYR A 565 7.89 42.83 -5.29
N GLY A 566 8.49 43.87 -5.88
CA GLY A 566 8.72 43.97 -7.31
C GLY A 566 9.98 43.26 -7.79
N SER A 567 10.32 43.48 -9.05
CA SER A 567 11.50 42.99 -9.72
C SER A 567 12.52 44.12 -9.93
N ALA A 568 13.73 43.79 -10.38
CA ALA A 568 14.72 44.81 -10.71
C ALA A 568 14.42 45.58 -12.03
N GLY A 569 13.27 45.34 -12.67
CA GLY A 569 12.87 45.95 -13.93
C GLY A 569 11.57 46.75 -13.80
N ASN A 570 11.16 47.42 -14.88
CA ASN A 570 9.98 48.29 -14.88
C ASN A 570 8.66 47.54 -14.64
N ASP A 571 8.20 47.55 -13.41
CA ASP A 571 6.99 46.90 -12.96
C ASP A 571 5.77 47.84 -13.05
N THR A 572 4.58 47.24 -13.02
CA THR A 572 3.30 47.94 -13.06
C THR A 572 2.37 47.38 -11.99
N PHE A 573 2.00 48.23 -11.02
CA PHE A 573 0.99 47.94 -10.01
C PHE A 573 -0.36 48.55 -10.39
N ASN A 574 -1.43 47.77 -10.26
CA ASN A 574 -2.81 48.23 -10.40
C ASN A 574 -3.62 47.80 -9.17
N GLY A 575 -4.09 48.76 -8.38
CA GLY A 575 -4.85 48.53 -7.16
C GLY A 575 -6.26 49.10 -7.19
N THR A 576 -7.20 48.37 -6.62
CA THR A 576 -8.58 48.78 -6.29
C THR A 576 -8.88 48.32 -4.86
N PRO A 577 -9.98 48.77 -4.22
CA PRO A 577 -10.37 48.30 -2.88
C PRO A 577 -10.68 46.79 -2.76
N LYS A 578 -10.64 46.04 -3.87
CA LYS A 578 -10.95 44.60 -3.90
C LYS A 578 -9.88 43.76 -4.57
N ASP A 579 -9.05 44.36 -5.42
CA ASP A 579 -8.09 43.67 -6.27
C ASP A 579 -6.80 44.50 -6.36
N ALA A 580 -5.66 43.91 -6.04
CA ALA A 580 -4.35 44.53 -6.13
C ALA A 580 -3.40 43.63 -6.91
N THR A 581 -3.04 44.03 -8.14
CA THR A 581 -2.22 43.23 -9.06
C THR A 581 -0.90 43.92 -9.35
N PHE A 582 0.21 43.22 -9.12
CA PHE A 582 1.56 43.68 -9.45
C PHE A 582 2.15 42.86 -10.59
N THR A 583 2.62 43.51 -11.66
CA THR A 583 3.04 42.87 -12.92
C THR A 583 4.45 43.29 -13.31
N ASN A 584 5.31 42.36 -13.68
CA ASN A 584 6.68 42.64 -14.11
C ASN A 584 6.83 42.86 -15.64
N PRO A 585 8.00 43.30 -16.16
CA PRO A 585 8.21 43.55 -17.59
C PRO A 585 7.95 42.37 -18.52
N ASN A 586 8.02 41.14 -17.99
CA ASN A 586 7.78 39.91 -18.74
C ASN A 586 6.29 39.54 -18.81
N GLY A 587 5.42 40.31 -18.15
CA GLY A 587 3.97 40.07 -18.08
C GLY A 587 3.55 39.04 -17.05
N TYR A 588 4.43 38.67 -16.11
CA TYR A 588 4.09 37.83 -14.97
C TYR A 588 3.54 38.67 -13.83
N TRP A 589 2.59 38.12 -13.08
CA TRP A 589 1.83 38.91 -12.11
C TRP A 589 1.57 38.20 -10.78
N LYS A 590 1.31 38.99 -9.75
CA LYS A 590 0.86 38.58 -8.43
C LYS A 590 -0.36 39.41 -8.06
N THR A 591 -1.44 38.77 -7.64
CA THR A 591 -2.71 39.43 -7.34
C THR A 591 -3.18 39.09 -5.93
N ALA A 592 -3.45 40.12 -5.13
CA ALA A 592 -4.16 40.02 -3.86
C ALA A 592 -5.61 40.48 -4.06
N VAL A 593 -6.58 39.69 -3.61
CA VAL A 593 -8.02 39.97 -3.74
C VAL A 593 -8.65 40.00 -2.34
N TYR A 594 -9.47 40.99 -2.04
CA TYR A 594 -10.22 41.20 -0.78
C TYR A 594 -9.44 41.44 0.54
N PHE A 595 -8.11 41.46 0.54
CA PHE A 595 -7.29 41.76 1.73
C PHE A 595 -7.59 43.12 2.37
N GLU A 596 -7.69 43.24 3.69
CA GLU A 596 -7.87 44.53 4.37
C GLU A 596 -6.65 45.43 4.29
N ARG A 597 -5.44 44.87 4.17
CA ARG A 597 -4.19 45.64 3.97
C ARG A 597 -3.37 45.08 2.83
N VAL A 598 -2.83 45.96 1.97
CA VAL A 598 -1.92 45.60 0.89
C VAL A 598 -0.72 46.54 0.88
N GLU A 599 0.45 46.03 1.22
CA GLU A 599 1.74 46.74 1.18
C GLU A 599 2.50 46.35 -0.10
N VAL A 600 3.04 47.32 -0.84
CA VAL A 600 3.68 47.09 -2.13
C VAL A 600 4.99 47.85 -2.21
N TYR A 601 6.06 47.15 -2.56
CA TYR A 601 7.39 47.69 -2.75
C TYR A 601 7.82 47.52 -4.21
N ALA A 602 8.21 48.61 -4.86
CA ALA A 602 8.54 48.63 -6.28
C ALA A 602 9.77 47.76 -6.63
N GLY A 603 10.76 47.70 -5.73
CA GLY A 603 11.95 46.87 -5.91
C GLY A 603 11.86 45.50 -5.23
N PRO A 604 12.83 44.61 -5.52
CA PRO A 604 13.00 43.34 -4.81
C PRO A 604 13.21 43.55 -3.30
N GLU A 605 12.73 42.60 -2.50
CA GLU A 605 12.92 42.56 -1.04
C GLU A 605 14.39 42.82 -0.64
N GLY A 606 14.60 43.80 0.25
CA GLY A 606 15.92 44.12 0.79
C GLY A 606 16.91 44.77 -0.20
N SER A 607 16.45 45.16 -1.40
CA SER A 607 17.27 45.84 -2.41
C SER A 607 16.91 47.32 -2.56
N THR A 608 17.85 48.11 -3.11
CA THR A 608 17.60 49.51 -3.51
C THR A 608 17.47 49.68 -5.02
N GLU A 609 17.68 48.61 -5.80
CA GLU A 609 17.60 48.63 -7.25
C GLU A 609 16.13 48.47 -7.69
N SER A 610 15.54 49.51 -8.26
CA SER A 610 14.18 49.54 -8.84
C SER A 610 14.22 49.96 -10.32
N GLY A 611 13.23 49.51 -11.09
CA GLY A 611 13.06 49.92 -12.48
C GLY A 611 12.40 51.29 -12.58
N ASN A 612 11.94 51.66 -13.78
CA ASN A 612 10.97 52.76 -13.89
C ASN A 612 9.57 52.23 -13.59
N ASP A 613 9.15 52.30 -12.34
CA ASP A 613 7.98 51.56 -11.83
C ASP A 613 6.72 52.44 -11.78
N VAL A 614 5.59 51.89 -12.21
CA VAL A 614 4.32 52.61 -12.33
C VAL A 614 3.27 51.99 -11.41
N ALA A 615 2.57 52.81 -10.62
CA ALA A 615 1.43 52.40 -9.81
C ALA A 615 0.17 53.16 -10.21
N THR A 616 -0.95 52.44 -10.38
CA THR A 616 -2.27 53.02 -10.62
C THR A 616 -3.25 52.53 -9.57
N LEU A 617 -3.94 53.46 -8.90
CA LEU A 617 -5.03 53.21 -7.97
C LEU A 617 -6.33 53.66 -8.63
N SER A 618 -7.23 52.74 -8.93
CA SER A 618 -8.48 52.98 -9.69
C SER A 618 -9.72 52.58 -8.89
N ASP A 619 -10.88 53.08 -9.31
CA ASP A 619 -12.19 52.77 -8.70
C ASP A 619 -12.24 52.97 -7.18
N VAL A 620 -11.63 54.07 -6.71
CA VAL A 620 -11.74 54.53 -5.32
C VAL A 620 -13.20 54.93 -5.05
N PHE A 621 -14.06 53.97 -4.70
CA PHE A 621 -15.50 54.14 -4.50
C PHE A 621 -16.00 53.46 -3.21
N LEU A 622 -16.86 54.14 -2.45
CA LEU A 622 -17.58 53.59 -1.29
C LEU A 622 -19.07 53.97 -1.36
N HIS A 623 -19.97 53.02 -1.12
CA HIS A 623 -21.40 53.26 -0.91
C HIS A 623 -21.81 52.44 0.32
N GLN A 624 -22.57 52.87 1.34
CA GLN A 624 -23.88 53.56 1.36
C GLN A 624 -24.10 54.36 2.67
N SER A 625 -23.18 55.23 3.08
CA SER A 625 -23.38 56.00 4.31
C SER A 625 -22.72 57.37 4.20
N SER A 626 -23.43 58.41 4.63
CA SER A 626 -22.95 59.79 4.69
C SER A 626 -21.84 60.02 5.74
N GLU A 627 -21.23 58.95 6.26
CA GLU A 627 -20.24 58.98 7.34
C GLU A 627 -18.85 58.44 6.94
N TYR A 628 -18.66 57.89 5.73
CA TYR A 628 -17.40 57.23 5.34
C TYR A 628 -16.90 57.68 3.96
N ASN A 629 -15.64 58.14 3.90
CA ASN A 629 -15.01 58.72 2.71
C ASN A 629 -13.64 58.08 2.46
N ALA A 630 -13.25 57.94 1.19
CA ALA A 630 -11.91 57.51 0.84
C ALA A 630 -10.91 58.67 1.02
N LYS A 631 -9.71 58.34 1.51
CA LYS A 631 -8.60 59.30 1.63
C LYS A 631 -7.37 58.75 0.94
N VAL A 632 -6.78 59.56 0.08
CA VAL A 632 -5.50 59.27 -0.58
C VAL A 632 -4.45 60.24 -0.06
N PHE A 633 -3.31 59.68 0.32
CA PHE A 633 -2.12 60.43 0.73
C PHE A 633 -0.97 60.02 -0.17
N LEU A 634 -0.46 60.99 -0.93
CA LEU A 634 0.72 60.82 -1.76
C LEU A 634 1.78 61.82 -1.34
N GLN A 635 3.03 61.41 -1.36
CA GLN A 635 4.15 62.31 -1.16
C GLN A 635 5.32 61.85 -1.99
N GLN A 636 6.10 62.84 -2.35
CA GLN A 636 7.29 62.71 -3.14
C GLN A 636 8.52 62.82 -2.22
N ASN A 637 9.52 61.94 -2.34
CA ASN A 637 10.61 61.85 -1.36
C ASN A 637 11.91 62.56 -1.72
N ALA A 638 12.82 62.59 -0.73
CA ALA A 638 14.19 63.02 -0.87
C ALA A 638 15.05 62.03 -1.68
N VAL A 639 15.67 62.52 -2.76
CA VAL A 639 16.81 61.89 -3.45
C VAL A 639 18.03 61.79 -2.52
N GLU A 640 18.55 60.57 -2.28
CA GLU A 640 19.89 60.38 -1.71
C GLU A 640 20.94 60.19 -2.84
N THR A 641 22.12 60.79 -2.66
CA THR A 641 23.24 60.63 -3.59
C THR A 641 24.13 59.48 -3.13
N LEU A 642 24.25 58.43 -3.95
CA LEU A 642 25.14 57.31 -3.65
C LEU A 642 26.61 57.71 -3.80
N VAL A 643 27.50 56.95 -3.14
CA VAL A 643 28.95 57.22 -3.05
C VAL A 643 29.65 57.24 -4.44
N ASP A 644 29.02 56.67 -5.46
CA ASP A 644 29.52 56.64 -6.85
C ASP A 644 28.92 57.72 -7.76
N GLY A 645 27.97 58.52 -7.27
CA GLY A 645 27.32 59.60 -8.01
C GLY A 645 26.08 59.20 -8.80
N SER A 646 25.51 58.00 -8.62
CA SER A 646 24.13 57.72 -9.04
C SER A 646 23.11 58.41 -8.12
N ILE A 647 21.96 58.73 -8.72
CA ILE A 647 20.76 59.27 -8.08
C ILE A 647 19.77 58.11 -8.04
N GLU A 648 19.32 57.69 -6.85
CA GLU A 648 18.19 56.78 -6.70
C GLU A 648 17.03 57.53 -6.03
N THR A 649 15.84 57.38 -6.60
CA THR A 649 14.57 57.84 -6.04
C THR A 649 14.11 56.80 -5.02
N VAL A 650 14.06 57.17 -3.74
CA VAL A 650 13.51 56.30 -2.67
C VAL A 650 12.23 56.96 -2.17
N ALA A 651 11.06 56.55 -2.67
CA ALA A 651 9.73 57.13 -2.36
C ALA A 651 8.97 56.39 -1.25
N VAL A 652 8.67 57.05 -0.12
CA VAL A 652 8.10 56.47 1.11
C VAL A 652 7.68 57.62 2.10
N THR A 653 6.42 57.70 2.58
CA THR A 653 5.78 58.83 3.32
C THR A 653 4.81 58.47 4.48
N GLU A 654 4.75 59.15 5.64
CA GLU A 654 3.75 58.84 6.72
C GLU A 654 2.37 59.59 6.68
N MET A 655 1.25 59.02 7.24
CA MET A 655 0.60 59.50 8.51
C MET A 655 -0.79 58.94 8.99
N TYR A 656 -0.95 59.03 10.33
CA TYR A 656 -2.02 58.73 11.32
C TYR A 656 -3.52 59.11 11.09
N GLY A 657 -4.41 58.27 11.65
CA GLY A 657 -5.80 58.60 12.02
C GLY A 657 -6.08 58.43 13.53
N SER A 658 -6.76 59.39 14.18
CA SER A 658 -7.18 59.31 15.59
C SER A 658 -8.42 58.41 15.78
N THR A 659 -8.57 57.62 16.85
CA THR A 659 -8.79 58.08 18.24
C THR A 659 -7.67 57.63 19.21
N PRO A 660 -7.47 58.29 20.37
CA PRO A 660 -6.13 58.52 20.92
C PRO A 660 -5.52 57.30 21.61
N ARG A 661 -4.31 56.90 21.18
CA ARG A 661 -3.12 56.82 22.04
C ARG A 661 -1.89 56.39 21.22
N MET A 662 -1.03 57.35 20.91
CA MET A 662 0.40 57.08 20.76
C MET A 662 1.14 58.01 21.72
N GLU A 663 1.66 57.43 22.80
CA GLU A 663 2.89 57.89 23.42
C GLU A 663 3.97 56.89 23.00
N ASP A 664 5.09 57.41 22.51
CA ASP A 664 6.29 56.75 21.99
C ASP A 664 6.26 56.26 20.52
N ALA A 665 6.23 57.24 19.60
CA ALA A 665 6.82 57.11 18.27
C ALA A 665 8.34 57.33 18.39
N SER A 666 9.08 56.23 18.43
CA SER A 666 10.49 56.19 18.08
C SER A 666 10.75 54.91 17.27
N GLN A 667 10.47 54.96 15.97
CA GLN A 667 11.29 54.46 14.85
C GLN A 667 10.48 54.61 13.55
N GLU A 668 11.20 55.03 12.50
CA GLU A 668 10.77 55.58 11.20
C GLU A 668 10.45 54.46 10.18
N GLU A 669 9.32 54.54 9.45
CA GLU A 669 9.10 53.84 8.16
C GLU A 669 8.08 54.61 7.27
N ASP A 670 8.46 54.90 6.00
CA ASP A 670 7.83 55.79 4.99
C ASP A 670 6.36 55.47 4.52
N TRP A 671 5.98 55.08 3.25
CA TRP A 671 4.63 54.68 2.66
C TRP A 671 3.59 55.65 1.92
N SER A 672 3.30 55.53 0.61
CA SER A 672 2.08 56.17 -0.02
C SER A 672 0.79 55.38 0.23
N VAL A 673 -0.34 55.98 0.69
CA VAL A 673 -1.47 55.20 1.28
C VAL A 673 -2.89 55.56 0.77
N LEU A 674 -3.76 54.55 0.56
CA LEU A 674 -5.22 54.66 0.39
C LEU A 674 -5.95 53.98 1.56
N PHE A 675 -6.85 54.69 2.27
CA PHE A 675 -7.54 54.17 3.47
C PHE A 675 -9.08 54.36 3.49
N ASN A 676 -9.80 53.39 4.06
CA ASN A 676 -11.09 53.55 4.76
C ASN A 676 -11.20 52.56 5.96
N GLU A 677 -12.23 52.62 6.81
CA GLU A 677 -12.40 51.73 8.00
C GLU A 677 -12.44 50.21 7.67
N SER A 678 -12.29 49.80 6.41
CA SER A 678 -12.31 48.40 5.95
C SER A 678 -11.18 48.05 4.95
N PHE A 679 -10.27 48.96 4.57
CA PHE A 679 -9.18 48.65 3.61
C PHE A 679 -8.01 49.69 3.60
N ASP A 680 -6.76 49.23 3.41
CA ASP A 680 -5.48 49.99 3.47
C ASP A 680 -4.46 49.53 2.39
N ILE A 681 -4.26 50.27 1.28
CA ILE A 681 -3.12 50.01 0.34
C ILE A 681 -1.96 50.95 0.66
N ARG A 682 -0.74 50.43 0.75
CA ARG A 682 0.52 51.15 0.91
C ARG A 682 1.50 50.86 -0.24
N LEU A 683 2.10 51.89 -0.82
CA LEU A 683 3.04 51.80 -1.93
C LEU A 683 4.39 52.45 -1.57
N ALA A 684 5.49 51.82 -1.94
CA ALA A 684 6.85 52.31 -1.71
C ALA A 684 7.72 52.12 -2.96
N GLY A 685 8.52 53.13 -3.32
CA GLY A 685 9.55 53.04 -4.35
C GLY A 685 9.11 53.26 -5.81
N PHE A 686 7.87 53.66 -6.07
CA PHE A 686 7.37 53.88 -7.45
C PHE A 686 7.77 55.25 -8.01
N ASP A 687 8.04 55.31 -9.32
CA ASP A 687 8.33 56.56 -10.03
C ASP A 687 7.07 57.31 -10.41
N GLU A 688 6.09 56.62 -10.99
CA GLU A 688 4.83 57.23 -11.40
C GLU A 688 3.68 56.65 -10.57
N VAL A 689 2.99 57.49 -9.79
CA VAL A 689 1.82 57.08 -9.00
C VAL A 689 0.59 57.83 -9.47
N TYR A 690 -0.42 57.11 -9.93
CA TYR A 690 -1.72 57.63 -10.34
C TYR A 690 -2.80 57.18 -9.35
N ALA A 691 -3.66 58.11 -8.92
CA ALA A 691 -4.86 57.78 -8.16
C ALA A 691 -6.09 58.41 -8.81
N GLU A 692 -7.10 57.60 -9.08
CA GLU A 692 -8.31 57.98 -9.82
C GLU A 692 -9.57 57.63 -9.02
N ALA A 693 -10.40 58.65 -8.75
CA ALA A 693 -11.71 58.48 -8.12
C ALA A 693 -12.84 58.54 -9.15
N THR A 694 -13.73 57.54 -9.13
CA THR A 694 -14.83 57.42 -10.11
C THR A 694 -16.06 58.24 -9.67
N ARG A 695 -16.45 59.27 -10.43
CA ARG A 695 -17.65 60.09 -10.17
C ARG A 695 -18.92 59.40 -10.64
N ASN A 696 -19.86 59.12 -9.73
CA ASN A 696 -21.14 58.51 -10.09
C ASN A 696 -22.21 59.59 -10.37
N GLU A 697 -22.91 59.51 -11.50
CA GLU A 697 -23.87 60.54 -11.96
C GLU A 697 -25.10 60.72 -11.05
N GLU A 698 -25.33 59.82 -10.09
CA GLU A 698 -26.52 59.80 -9.23
C GLU A 698 -26.29 60.20 -7.76
N ASN A 699 -25.05 60.41 -7.31
CA ASN A 699 -24.73 60.96 -5.99
C ASN A 699 -23.53 61.92 -6.12
N GLU A 700 -23.74 63.18 -5.78
CA GLU A 700 -22.68 64.19 -5.71
C GLU A 700 -21.58 63.68 -4.76
N SER A 701 -20.44 63.26 -5.32
CA SER A 701 -19.22 62.84 -4.62
C SER A 701 -18.55 64.04 -3.95
N GLU A 702 -19.17 64.60 -2.91
CA GLU A 702 -18.69 65.82 -2.25
C GLU A 702 -17.55 65.59 -1.23
N ASN A 703 -16.99 64.39 -1.03
CA ASN A 703 -16.05 64.18 0.09
C ASN A 703 -14.84 63.23 -0.11
N ASP A 704 -14.51 62.78 -1.32
CA ASP A 704 -13.26 62.01 -1.51
C ASP A 704 -12.07 62.95 -1.45
N VAL A 705 -11.20 62.79 -0.45
CA VAL A 705 -10.12 63.75 -0.17
C VAL A 705 -8.79 63.20 -0.68
N ALA A 706 -8.07 64.00 -1.44
CA ALA A 706 -6.67 63.75 -1.74
C ALA A 706 -5.78 64.76 -1.02
N THR A 707 -4.69 64.30 -0.44
CA THR A 707 -3.63 65.15 0.08
C THR A 707 -2.30 64.79 -0.58
N LEU A 708 -1.63 65.78 -1.16
CA LEU A 708 -0.29 65.68 -1.73
C LEU A 708 0.69 66.42 -0.81
N TYR A 709 1.82 65.80 -0.48
CA TYR A 709 2.93 66.48 0.19
C TYR A 709 4.13 66.58 -0.76
N ASP A 710 4.73 67.75 -0.78
CA ASP A 710 5.98 68.00 -1.50
C ASP A 710 7.17 67.24 -0.90
N SER A 711 8.27 67.26 -1.63
CA SER A 711 9.54 66.68 -1.21
C SER A 711 10.40 67.73 -0.49
N ALA A 712 11.62 67.32 -0.11
CA ALA A 712 12.63 68.26 0.39
C ALA A 712 13.41 68.97 -0.74
N HIS A 713 13.03 68.73 -2.00
CA HIS A 713 13.65 69.30 -3.20
C HIS A 713 12.77 70.39 -3.81
N ASP A 714 13.18 70.92 -4.96
CA ASP A 714 12.36 71.87 -5.70
C ASP A 714 11.26 71.10 -6.43
N ASP A 715 10.00 71.35 -6.09
CA ASP A 715 8.84 70.63 -6.62
C ASP A 715 7.94 71.51 -7.50
N LEU A 716 7.19 70.86 -8.39
CA LEU A 716 6.24 71.47 -9.31
C LEU A 716 4.86 70.86 -9.10
N LEU A 717 3.90 71.70 -8.71
CA LEU A 717 2.48 71.38 -8.71
C LEU A 717 1.83 71.82 -10.03
N GLU A 718 1.38 70.88 -10.83
CA GLU A 718 0.53 71.13 -12.01
C GLU A 718 -0.91 70.77 -11.69
N ALA A 719 -1.89 71.61 -12.02
CA ALA A 719 -3.30 71.33 -11.79
C ALA A 719 -4.18 71.85 -12.94
N ALA A 720 -5.07 71.02 -13.46
CA ALA A 720 -5.99 71.39 -14.53
C ALA A 720 -7.22 70.46 -14.55
N ASP A 721 -8.34 70.98 -15.04
CA ASP A 721 -9.60 70.22 -15.24
C ASP A 721 -10.02 69.44 -13.98
N ASP A 722 -9.86 68.12 -13.96
CA ASP A 722 -10.22 67.23 -12.86
C ASP A 722 -9.02 66.55 -12.16
N TRP A 723 -7.78 67.01 -12.42
CA TRP A 723 -6.57 66.39 -11.88
C TRP A 723 -5.56 67.39 -11.29
N ALA A 724 -4.78 66.92 -10.32
CA ALA A 724 -3.60 67.59 -9.78
C ALA A 724 -2.40 66.64 -9.82
N LYS A 725 -1.21 67.14 -10.16
CA LYS A 725 0.04 66.39 -10.27
C LYS A 725 1.16 67.12 -9.54
N LEU A 726 1.97 66.38 -8.81
CA LEU A 726 3.14 66.86 -8.10
C LEU A 726 4.38 66.11 -8.60
N SER A 727 5.37 66.84 -9.12
CA SER A 727 6.61 66.30 -9.70
C SER A 727 7.84 67.11 -9.26
N TYR A 728 9.05 66.64 -9.56
CA TYR A 728 10.25 67.44 -9.30
C TYR A 728 10.41 68.56 -10.35
N LEU A 729 10.85 69.74 -9.93
CA LEU A 729 11.02 70.92 -10.80
C LEU A 729 12.33 70.91 -11.59
N ASP A 730 13.44 70.57 -10.94
CA ASP A 730 14.81 70.77 -11.47
C ASP A 730 15.68 69.50 -11.48
N LEU A 731 15.08 68.36 -11.11
CA LEU A 731 15.71 67.05 -11.24
C LEU A 731 15.22 66.49 -12.59
N ASP A 732 16.14 66.06 -13.45
CA ASP A 732 15.85 65.41 -14.75
C ASP A 732 15.27 63.99 -14.48
N LEU A 733 14.24 63.92 -13.63
CA LEU A 733 13.57 62.75 -13.10
C LEU A 733 12.12 62.81 -13.57
N ASP A 734 11.65 61.71 -14.17
CA ASP A 734 10.29 61.60 -14.66
C ASP A 734 9.28 61.22 -13.56
N SER A 735 9.70 61.13 -12.29
CA SER A 735 8.88 60.66 -11.17
C SER A 735 7.84 61.71 -10.72
N PHE A 736 6.59 61.28 -10.48
CA PHE A 736 5.50 62.14 -10.01
C PHE A 736 4.35 61.38 -9.34
N CYS A 737 3.53 62.13 -8.60
CA CYS A 737 2.27 61.69 -8.04
C CYS A 737 1.11 62.48 -8.67
N ARG A 738 0.08 61.80 -9.18
CA ARG A 738 -1.09 62.43 -9.82
C ARG A 738 -2.39 61.90 -9.25
N VAL A 739 -3.31 62.81 -8.93
CA VAL A 739 -4.67 62.50 -8.46
C VAL A 739 -5.70 63.04 -9.45
N SER A 740 -6.80 62.33 -9.65
CA SER A 740 -7.94 62.78 -10.46
C SER A 740 -9.28 62.39 -9.84
N GLY A 741 -10.31 63.22 -10.03
CA GLY A 741 -11.68 62.94 -9.57
C GLY A 741 -12.00 63.28 -8.11
N PHE A 742 -11.00 63.56 -7.26
CA PHE A 742 -11.12 63.89 -5.83
C PHE A 742 -11.67 65.31 -5.58
N ASN A 743 -12.33 65.52 -4.44
CA ASN A 743 -12.75 66.83 -3.94
C ASN A 743 -12.97 66.83 -2.41
N PRO A 744 -12.23 67.63 -1.62
CA PRO A 744 -11.14 68.53 -1.99
C PRO A 744 -9.78 67.84 -2.23
N VAL A 745 -8.90 68.54 -2.96
CA VAL A 745 -7.47 68.20 -3.08
C VAL A 745 -6.66 69.21 -2.27
N THR A 746 -5.84 68.74 -1.33
CA THR A 746 -4.95 69.59 -0.55
C THR A 746 -3.50 69.30 -0.93
N VAL A 747 -2.69 70.33 -1.11
CA VAL A 747 -1.25 70.21 -1.39
C VAL A 747 -0.47 70.95 -0.32
N TYR A 748 0.51 70.31 0.30
CA TYR A 748 1.39 70.91 1.30
C TYR A 748 2.78 71.10 0.74
N GLY A 749 3.31 72.32 0.87
CA GLY A 749 4.70 72.68 0.59
C GLY A 749 5.50 72.87 1.88
N THR A 750 6.65 72.22 1.98
CA THR A 750 7.62 72.21 3.06
C THR A 750 8.88 73.01 2.70
N ILE A 751 10.04 72.38 2.47
CA ILE A 751 11.35 73.00 2.26
C ILE A 751 11.85 72.77 0.83
N GLY A 752 11.87 73.82 0.01
CA GLY A 752 12.28 73.76 -1.40
C GLY A 752 11.87 75.05 -2.14
N VAL A 753 12.31 75.23 -3.38
CA VAL A 753 11.76 76.21 -4.32
C VAL A 753 10.58 75.58 -5.05
N ASN A 754 9.41 75.63 -4.42
CA ASN A 754 8.23 75.00 -4.96
C ASN A 754 7.49 75.94 -5.91
N GLN A 755 7.18 75.45 -7.11
CA GLN A 755 6.40 76.17 -8.12
C GLN A 755 5.04 75.54 -8.33
N LYS A 756 4.08 76.35 -8.75
CA LYS A 756 2.75 75.88 -9.15
C LYS A 756 2.33 76.45 -10.51
N ASP A 757 1.76 75.59 -11.34
CA ASP A 757 1.11 75.91 -12.60
C ASP A 757 -0.33 75.39 -12.55
N VAL A 758 -1.27 76.30 -12.32
CA VAL A 758 -2.69 75.96 -12.14
C VAL A 758 -3.48 76.58 -13.29
N ASP A 759 -3.98 75.72 -14.19
CA ASP A 759 -4.83 76.13 -15.31
C ASP A 759 -6.30 76.15 -14.87
N GLU A 760 -6.81 77.37 -14.67
CA GLU A 760 -8.20 77.62 -14.23
C GLU A 760 -9.17 77.94 -15.40
N ASP A 761 -8.79 77.73 -16.68
CA ASP A 761 -9.68 77.90 -17.84
C ASP A 761 -9.82 76.62 -18.68
N PRO A 762 -10.83 75.76 -18.42
CA PRO A 762 -12.00 75.98 -17.54
C PRO A 762 -11.69 75.82 -16.04
N PRO A 763 -12.58 76.29 -15.14
CA PRO A 763 -12.38 76.15 -13.69
C PRO A 763 -12.18 74.69 -13.27
N LEU A 764 -11.29 74.46 -12.31
CA LEU A 764 -11.05 73.14 -11.73
C LEU A 764 -12.36 72.50 -11.24
N ALA A 765 -12.47 71.19 -11.44
CA ALA A 765 -13.63 70.39 -11.06
C ALA A 765 -13.64 70.02 -9.56
N TYR A 766 -12.74 70.59 -8.75
CA TYR A 766 -12.50 70.28 -7.33
C TYR A 766 -11.97 71.51 -6.59
N ASP A 767 -12.13 71.52 -5.26
CA ASP A 767 -11.54 72.55 -4.40
C ASP A 767 -10.05 72.23 -4.14
N LEU A 768 -9.14 73.06 -4.68
CA LEU A 768 -7.70 72.95 -4.47
C LEU A 768 -7.24 73.83 -3.30
N PHE A 769 -6.68 73.21 -2.25
CA PHE A 769 -6.08 73.89 -1.11
C PHE A 769 -4.56 73.77 -1.14
N VAL A 770 -3.87 74.82 -1.57
CA VAL A 770 -2.39 74.87 -1.55
C VAL A 770 -1.91 75.54 -0.26
N ASN A 771 -1.25 74.76 0.59
CA ASN A 771 -0.68 75.18 1.87
C ASN A 771 0.86 75.22 1.77
N GLY A 772 1.53 76.19 2.41
CA GLY A 772 2.99 76.35 2.32
C GLY A 772 3.44 77.49 1.40
N VAL A 773 4.72 77.53 1.02
CA VAL A 773 5.28 78.53 0.10
C VAL A 773 5.35 77.94 -1.30
N TRP A 774 4.59 78.52 -2.23
CA TRP A 774 4.55 78.12 -3.64
C TRP A 774 4.62 79.38 -4.52
N GLU A 775 5.48 79.36 -5.55
CA GLU A 775 5.63 80.45 -6.52
C GLU A 775 4.89 80.11 -7.83
N ASP A 776 4.22 81.08 -8.46
CA ASP A 776 3.60 80.84 -9.77
C ASP A 776 4.71 80.69 -10.84
N VAL A 777 4.57 79.69 -11.73
CA VAL A 777 5.45 79.57 -12.91
C VAL A 777 5.30 80.83 -13.78
N VAL A 778 6.43 81.45 -14.18
CA VAL A 778 6.47 82.76 -14.87
C VAL A 778 6.42 82.63 -16.39
#